data_AF-A0A226D4Q8-F1
#
_entry.id   AF-A0A226D4Q8-F1
#
_cell.length_a   1.000
_cell.length_b   1.000
_cell.length_c   1.000
_cell.angle_alpha   90.00
_cell.angle_beta   90.00
_cell.angle_gamma   90.00
#
_symmetry.space_group_name_H-M   'P 1'
#
loop_
_entity.id
_entity.type
_entity.pdbx_description
1 polymer ?
#
loop_
_entity_poly.entity_id
_entity_poly.type
_entity_poly.pdbx_seq_one_letter_code
_entity_poly.pdbx_strand_id
1 'polypeptide(L)'
;MFTEAIKILVEFILLLHFSSATPSLWTIPDLFSANSLHFVIRYENNSIGTSDQELSYFHTLIKNNPYSAILFHHFLLTPSQLLILSRLEILPRSQKPLVTFFHLSGDILLETYRGAPAHLLLQNIVVTYFNPQFIFQHCEDPWNPINYGKYHIHSGTSKLILTNFYQPEIVLTPCVISAIVSPSVLMVTKDFSLSKLALTWNSLNNNLLKSDVEVDTRNRLDKFDCSVHFFNLKIGRTQSNNPMSIFYPTSIFDDYVYNVVLEHSDVFKFVYNRIRFSVVTHVRAEFQGIKDKTVTAAGVLDDLIIVISVLLGQTNGNSLKLFCGRNTIAAPILTVWLLAGYYIITNNLYRGEIYSYLTATKLPVVPTSLAQLVASNLPILTRSSITTKSSGNRQISTLKTSIIPLFMQKFENNSNFFAVCSKLNDKLQFMDIGTTFRDILRLLSYIITSKPAPYPDTTFPTERTFAVMDDTVNIKFLTELIKIYGGRLVIDGKDDNNPFNFITIDTGYSNFLSPVFQKTLSHLEAMGLAERWASLEDSKTIAMQLYHSKNPRYRWYFSSYDEHKIPIQEEIPIPFESMLSAASGAQISIFVSMEIDEQRHFPDPPPRTSLVVFEVVVLHIHRVPHMLIWAALANDNT
;
A
#
# COMPACT_ATOMS: atom_id res chain seq x y z
N MET A 1 -16.09 57.45 -36.25
CA MET A 1 -14.75 58.10 -36.26
C MET A 1 -14.45 58.83 -34.95
N PHE A 2 -15.35 59.68 -34.43
CA PHE A 2 -15.08 60.43 -33.19
C PHE A 2 -14.95 59.56 -31.92
N THR A 3 -15.73 58.47 -31.82
CA THR A 3 -15.68 57.52 -30.70
C THR A 3 -14.41 56.66 -30.68
N GLU A 4 -13.90 56.29 -31.86
CA GLU A 4 -12.61 55.59 -32.02
C GLU A 4 -11.43 56.50 -31.62
N ALA A 5 -11.44 57.75 -32.08
CA ALA A 5 -10.41 58.73 -31.71
C ALA A 5 -10.39 59.05 -30.21
N ILE A 6 -11.55 59.12 -29.55
CA ILE A 6 -11.62 59.32 -28.09
C ILE A 6 -11.11 58.08 -27.34
N LYS A 7 -11.39 56.87 -27.82
CA LYS A 7 -10.89 55.64 -27.20
C LYS A 7 -9.36 55.56 -27.28
N ILE A 8 -8.79 55.85 -28.44
CA ILE A 8 -7.33 55.91 -28.64
C ILE A 8 -6.72 57.00 -27.75
N LEU A 9 -7.35 58.18 -27.64
CA LEU A 9 -6.84 59.27 -26.81
C LEU A 9 -6.90 58.92 -25.31
N VAL A 10 -7.95 58.25 -24.84
CA VAL A 10 -8.06 57.80 -23.44
C VAL A 10 -7.06 56.69 -23.13
N GLU A 11 -6.86 55.72 -24.03
CA GLU A 11 -5.80 54.71 -23.91
C GLU A 11 -4.41 55.37 -23.89
N PHE A 12 -4.18 56.39 -24.73
CA PHE A 12 -2.92 57.11 -24.78
C PHE A 12 -2.67 57.98 -23.54
N ILE A 13 -3.71 58.63 -23.00
CA ILE A 13 -3.62 59.41 -21.76
C ILE A 13 -3.40 58.48 -20.55
N LEU A 14 -4.06 57.32 -20.51
CA LEU A 14 -3.81 56.30 -19.49
C LEU A 14 -2.36 55.80 -19.59
N LEU A 15 -1.87 55.47 -20.79
CA LEU A 15 -0.47 55.09 -21.04
C LEU A 15 0.53 56.16 -20.59
N LEU A 16 0.25 57.45 -20.84
CA LEU A 16 1.13 58.56 -20.43
C LEU A 16 1.10 58.83 -18.91
N HIS A 17 -0.05 58.66 -18.25
CA HIS A 17 -0.17 58.90 -16.82
C HIS A 17 0.51 57.83 -15.96
N PHE A 18 0.81 56.65 -16.53
CA PHE A 18 1.53 55.56 -15.86
C PHE A 18 3.07 55.63 -16.00
N SER A 19 3.63 56.71 -16.54
CA SER A 19 5.10 56.91 -16.66
C SER A 19 5.81 57.17 -15.32
N SER A 20 5.08 57.42 -14.23
CA SER A 20 5.63 57.39 -12.87
C SER A 20 5.56 55.99 -12.31
N ALA A 21 6.70 55.27 -12.22
CA ALA A 21 6.89 53.93 -11.66
C ALA A 21 5.69 53.39 -10.88
N THR A 22 4.73 52.82 -11.59
CA THR A 22 3.54 52.24 -10.99
C THR A 22 3.99 51.07 -10.10
N PRO A 23 3.45 50.97 -8.87
CA PRO A 23 3.77 49.83 -8.03
C PRO A 23 3.25 48.58 -8.74
N SER A 24 4.17 47.71 -9.15
CA SER A 24 3.84 46.33 -9.52
C SER A 24 3.81 45.45 -8.29
N LEU A 25 3.09 44.33 -8.36
CA LEU A 25 3.01 43.37 -7.26
C LEU A 25 4.39 42.96 -6.74
N TRP A 26 5.35 42.85 -7.65
CA TRP A 26 6.72 42.42 -7.40
C TRP A 26 7.60 43.50 -6.78
N THR A 27 7.19 44.78 -6.89
CA THR A 27 7.95 45.93 -6.36
C THR A 27 7.59 46.30 -4.93
N ILE A 28 6.56 45.70 -4.34
CA ILE A 28 6.13 45.99 -2.96
C ILE A 28 7.11 45.31 -1.99
N PRO A 29 7.82 46.08 -1.15
CA PRO A 29 8.74 45.52 -0.16
C PRO A 29 7.99 44.66 0.87
N ASP A 30 8.59 43.52 1.20
CA ASP A 30 8.17 42.61 2.26
C ASP A 30 6.73 42.07 2.16
N LEU A 31 6.10 42.17 0.99
CA LEU A 31 4.73 41.68 0.74
C LEU A 31 4.56 40.20 1.12
N PHE A 32 5.61 39.40 0.93
CA PHE A 32 5.65 37.96 1.21
C PHE A 32 6.60 37.59 2.35
N SER A 33 7.09 38.56 3.14
CA SER A 33 8.07 38.32 4.23
C SER A 33 7.63 37.25 5.25
N ALA A 34 6.31 37.11 5.46
CA ALA A 34 5.71 36.10 6.32
C ALA A 34 5.60 34.71 5.68
N ASN A 35 5.93 34.56 4.39
CA ASN A 35 5.71 33.38 3.59
C ASN A 35 7.01 32.74 3.09
N SER A 36 6.94 31.47 2.74
CA SER A 36 7.95 30.83 1.89
C SER A 36 7.52 31.00 0.44
N LEU A 37 8.44 31.39 -0.43
CA LEU A 37 8.20 31.52 -1.87
C LEU A 37 8.57 30.22 -2.57
N HIS A 38 7.64 29.70 -3.33
CA HIS A 38 7.79 28.46 -4.08
C HIS A 38 7.59 28.73 -5.56
N PHE A 39 8.58 28.42 -6.38
CA PHE A 39 8.52 28.63 -7.82
C PHE A 39 8.44 27.30 -8.53
N VAL A 40 7.41 27.14 -9.35
CA VAL A 40 7.16 25.92 -10.11
C VAL A 40 7.30 26.30 -11.58
N ILE A 41 8.41 25.85 -12.18
CA ILE A 41 8.85 26.26 -13.52
C ILE A 41 8.92 25.02 -14.43
N ARG A 42 8.44 25.15 -15.67
CA ARG A 42 8.55 24.09 -16.67
C ARG A 42 10.00 23.96 -17.13
N TYR A 43 10.48 22.74 -17.24
CA TYR A 43 11.72 22.42 -17.93
C TYR A 43 11.40 22.01 -19.39
N GLU A 44 11.95 22.73 -20.37
CA GLU A 44 11.82 22.37 -21.78
C GLU A 44 12.97 21.45 -22.20
N ASN A 45 12.64 20.25 -22.70
CA ASN A 45 13.66 19.23 -23.05
C ASN A 45 14.61 19.63 -24.19
N ASN A 46 14.28 20.68 -24.96
CA ASN A 46 15.02 21.06 -26.16
C ASN A 46 15.86 22.33 -25.99
N SER A 47 15.76 23.06 -24.88
CA SER A 47 16.60 24.23 -24.60
C SER A 47 17.93 23.80 -23.98
N ILE A 48 18.76 23.15 -24.80
CA ILE A 48 20.13 22.81 -24.42
C ILE A 48 20.94 24.12 -24.34
N GLY A 49 21.00 24.71 -23.15
CA GLY A 49 22.07 25.64 -22.75
C GLY A 49 21.82 27.15 -22.89
N THR A 50 20.67 27.59 -23.40
CA THR A 50 20.17 28.93 -23.09
C THR A 50 19.12 28.75 -22.02
N SER A 51 19.43 29.13 -20.77
CA SER A 51 18.41 29.28 -19.73
C SER A 51 17.25 30.04 -20.35
N ASP A 52 16.15 29.33 -20.62
CA ASP A 52 14.88 29.95 -20.92
C ASP A 52 14.66 31.00 -19.82
N GLN A 53 14.36 32.21 -20.28
CA GLN A 53 14.56 33.46 -19.56
C GLN A 53 14.17 33.33 -18.09
N GLU A 54 15.14 33.51 -17.19
CA GLU A 54 14.86 33.84 -15.81
C GLU A 54 13.79 34.94 -15.81
N LEU A 55 12.65 34.67 -15.17
CA LEU A 55 11.49 35.54 -15.25
C LEU A 55 11.93 36.93 -14.82
N SER A 56 11.67 37.94 -15.63
CA SER A 56 12.22 39.28 -15.39
C SER A 56 11.70 39.92 -14.09
N TYR A 57 10.58 39.43 -13.54
CA TYR A 57 10.11 39.83 -12.20
C TYR A 57 10.72 39.03 -11.05
N PHE A 58 11.43 37.94 -11.33
CA PHE A 58 11.97 37.02 -10.33
C PHE A 58 12.97 37.70 -9.40
N HIS A 59 13.98 38.37 -9.99
CA HIS A 59 14.97 39.16 -9.27
C HIS A 59 14.34 40.25 -8.42
N THR A 60 13.35 40.96 -8.98
CA THR A 60 12.64 42.03 -8.27
C THR A 60 11.88 41.49 -7.08
N LEU A 61 11.18 40.36 -7.26
CA LEU A 61 10.41 39.70 -6.20
C LEU A 61 11.32 39.23 -5.05
N ILE A 62 12.45 38.59 -5.36
CA ILE A 62 13.44 38.16 -4.35
C ILE A 62 14.03 39.36 -3.64
N LYS A 63 14.49 40.36 -4.39
CA LYS A 63 15.13 41.56 -3.85
C LYS A 63 14.23 42.28 -2.86
N ASN A 64 12.92 42.32 -3.14
CA ASN A 64 11.94 42.96 -2.28
C ASN A 64 11.43 42.06 -1.14
N ASN A 65 11.81 40.78 -1.08
CA ASN A 65 11.40 39.85 -0.05
C ASN A 65 12.60 39.05 0.52
N PRO A 66 13.67 39.72 0.99
CA PRO A 66 14.95 39.08 1.30
C PRO A 66 14.89 38.06 2.45
N TYR A 67 13.85 38.12 3.29
CA TYR A 67 13.66 37.22 4.44
C TYR A 67 12.72 36.03 4.16
N SER A 68 12.26 35.89 2.91
CA SER A 68 11.40 34.78 2.51
C SER A 68 12.27 33.62 2.06
N ALA A 69 12.00 32.42 2.59
CA ALA A 69 12.69 31.22 2.11
C ALA A 69 12.25 30.93 0.68
N ILE A 70 13.20 30.62 -0.22
CA ILE A 70 12.94 30.39 -1.63
C ILE A 70 13.09 28.90 -1.94
N LEU A 71 12.09 28.34 -2.62
CA LEU A 71 12.03 26.95 -3.04
C LEU A 71 11.80 26.92 -4.55
N PHE A 72 12.55 26.07 -5.25
CA PHE A 72 12.40 25.88 -6.70
C PHE A 72 12.08 24.44 -7.01
N HIS A 73 10.98 24.24 -7.73
CA HIS A 73 10.64 22.96 -8.30
C HIS A 73 10.53 23.07 -9.81
N HIS A 74 11.32 22.24 -10.49
CA HIS A 74 11.23 22.06 -11.93
C HIS A 74 10.34 20.86 -12.23
N PHE A 75 9.45 21.02 -13.20
CA PHE A 75 8.65 19.93 -13.74
C PHE A 75 8.91 19.78 -15.24
N LEU A 76 9.03 18.53 -15.66
CA LEU A 76 9.10 18.14 -17.05
C LEU A 76 7.77 17.51 -17.45
N LEU A 77 7.02 18.22 -18.28
CA LEU A 77 5.82 17.72 -18.92
C LEU A 77 6.21 17.05 -20.24
N THR A 78 6.06 15.72 -20.32
CA THR A 78 6.17 14.96 -21.58
C THR A 78 4.79 14.45 -22.00
N PRO A 79 4.49 14.31 -23.30
CA PRO A 79 3.15 13.91 -23.77
C PRO A 79 2.57 12.66 -23.10
N SER A 80 3.43 11.75 -22.63
CA SER A 80 3.05 10.51 -21.97
C SER A 80 3.11 10.55 -20.44
N GLN A 81 3.93 11.44 -19.85
CA GLN A 81 4.25 11.47 -18.43
C GLN A 81 4.57 12.88 -17.94
N LEU A 82 4.05 13.23 -16.76
CA LEU A 82 4.58 14.33 -15.98
C LEU A 82 5.68 13.80 -15.06
N LEU A 83 6.88 14.31 -15.24
CA LEU A 83 8.05 14.02 -14.40
C LEU A 83 8.37 15.25 -13.57
N ILE A 84 8.38 15.12 -12.24
CA ILE A 84 8.84 16.20 -11.37
C ILE A 84 10.35 16.01 -11.22
N LEU A 85 11.14 16.89 -11.87
CA LEU A 85 12.60 16.75 -11.95
C LEU A 85 13.29 17.15 -10.63
N SER A 86 12.64 18.00 -9.87
CA SER A 86 13.04 18.35 -8.51
C SER A 86 12.53 17.27 -7.56
N ARG A 87 13.40 16.78 -6.66
CA ARG A 87 12.94 15.88 -5.60
C ARG A 87 11.82 16.60 -4.85
N LEU A 88 10.62 16.01 -4.85
CA LEU A 88 9.58 16.26 -3.85
C LEU A 88 10.12 15.79 -2.50
N GLU A 89 11.20 16.39 -2.00
CA GLU A 89 11.55 16.24 -0.61
C GLU A 89 10.35 16.81 0.14
N ILE A 90 9.72 15.97 0.97
CA ILE A 90 8.63 16.37 1.86
C ILE A 90 9.17 17.60 2.59
N LEU A 91 8.74 18.79 2.17
CA LEU A 91 9.25 20.03 2.73
C LEU A 91 9.04 19.90 4.24
N PRO A 92 10.11 20.00 5.06
CA PRO A 92 9.93 19.97 6.50
C PRO A 92 8.91 21.04 6.79
N ARG A 93 7.74 20.67 7.36
CA ARG A 93 6.57 21.54 7.54
C ARG A 93 7.06 22.94 7.93
N SER A 94 7.18 23.81 6.94
CA SER A 94 7.66 25.16 7.16
C SER A 94 6.62 25.79 8.07
N GLN A 95 7.05 26.40 9.16
CA GLN A 95 6.12 27.12 10.03
C GLN A 95 5.47 28.31 9.29
N LYS A 96 6.05 28.74 8.16
CA LYS A 96 5.53 29.83 7.35
C LYS A 96 4.57 29.30 6.26
N PRO A 97 3.42 29.97 6.03
CA PRO A 97 2.52 29.61 4.94
C PRO A 97 3.22 29.72 3.58
N LEU A 98 3.00 28.75 2.71
CA LEU A 98 3.63 28.69 1.39
C LEU A 98 2.86 29.54 0.37
N VAL A 99 3.58 30.29 -0.46
CA VAL A 99 3.05 30.98 -1.64
C VAL A 99 3.73 30.41 -2.87
N THR A 100 2.94 29.89 -3.82
CA THR A 100 3.47 29.26 -5.02
C THR A 100 3.27 30.14 -6.24
N PHE A 101 4.29 30.26 -7.09
CA PHE A 101 4.28 30.96 -8.36
C PHE A 101 4.35 29.95 -9.50
N PHE A 102 3.37 30.02 -10.39
CA PHE A 102 3.25 29.22 -11.60
C PHE A 102 3.61 30.07 -12.79
N HIS A 103 4.63 29.67 -13.52
CA HIS A 103 4.92 30.26 -14.81
C HIS A 103 4.38 29.37 -15.93
N LEU A 104 3.17 29.69 -16.38
CA LEU A 104 2.49 29.02 -17.48
C LEU A 104 2.36 30.01 -18.64
N SER A 105 3.48 30.33 -19.30
CA SER A 105 3.51 31.16 -20.50
C SER A 105 3.29 30.33 -21.77
N GLY A 106 2.87 31.00 -22.83
CA GLY A 106 2.74 30.46 -24.18
C GLY A 106 1.89 29.20 -24.32
N ASP A 107 2.40 28.27 -25.12
CA ASP A 107 1.71 27.06 -25.57
C ASP A 107 1.32 26.11 -24.43
N ILE A 108 1.95 26.23 -23.24
CA ILE A 108 1.68 25.36 -22.07
C ILE A 108 0.19 25.40 -21.69
N LEU A 109 -0.47 26.56 -21.78
CA LEU A 109 -1.88 26.70 -21.43
C LEU A 109 -2.80 25.96 -22.42
N LEU A 110 -2.34 25.76 -23.65
CA LEU A 110 -3.05 25.06 -24.73
C LEU A 110 -2.72 23.56 -24.78
N GLU A 111 -1.60 23.14 -24.18
CA GLU A 111 -1.22 21.74 -24.12
C GLU A 111 -2.21 20.93 -23.27
N THR A 112 -2.54 19.73 -23.76
CA THR A 112 -3.37 18.76 -23.05
C THR A 112 -2.62 17.46 -22.85
N TYR A 113 -2.76 16.89 -21.65
CA TYR A 113 -2.15 15.64 -21.23
C TYR A 113 -3.26 14.70 -20.81
N ARG A 114 -3.43 13.60 -21.56
CA ARG A 114 -4.56 12.67 -21.39
C ARG A 114 -5.93 13.37 -21.43
N GLY A 115 -6.04 14.43 -22.24
CA GLY A 115 -7.27 15.23 -22.39
C GLY A 115 -7.51 16.29 -21.31
N ALA A 116 -6.62 16.41 -20.31
CA ALA A 116 -6.67 17.48 -19.30
C ALA A 116 -5.68 18.61 -19.67
N PRO A 117 -6.05 19.89 -19.55
CA PRO A 117 -5.11 21.00 -19.73
C PRO A 117 -3.90 20.90 -18.79
N ALA A 118 -2.70 21.25 -19.26
CA ALA A 118 -1.48 21.12 -18.47
C ALA A 118 -1.53 21.89 -17.14
N HIS A 119 -2.07 23.12 -17.17
CA HIS A 119 -2.24 23.95 -15.97
C HIS A 119 -3.10 23.26 -14.92
N LEU A 120 -4.15 22.53 -15.32
CA LEU A 120 -5.05 21.83 -14.40
C LEU A 120 -4.32 20.72 -13.66
N LEU A 121 -3.48 19.95 -14.36
CA LEU A 121 -2.67 18.89 -13.75
C LEU A 121 -1.63 19.47 -12.77
N LEU A 122 -0.96 20.56 -13.16
CA LEU A 122 0.02 21.22 -12.30
C LEU A 122 -0.61 21.81 -11.05
N GLN A 123 -1.76 22.49 -11.19
CA GLN A 123 -2.56 22.95 -10.06
C GLN A 123 -2.94 21.80 -9.14
N ASN A 124 -3.47 20.70 -9.69
CA ASN A 124 -3.87 19.55 -8.89
C ASN A 124 -2.70 19.00 -8.06
N ILE A 125 -1.52 18.89 -8.66
CA ILE A 125 -0.31 18.41 -7.97
C ILE A 125 0.11 19.38 -6.89
N VAL A 126 0.15 20.68 -7.19
CA VAL A 126 0.56 21.64 -6.16
C VAL A 126 -0.43 21.73 -5.02
N VAL A 127 -1.72 21.69 -5.30
CA VAL A 127 -2.77 21.68 -4.27
C VAL A 127 -2.69 20.39 -3.45
N THR A 128 -2.52 19.23 -4.10
CA THR A 128 -2.48 17.93 -3.42
C THR A 128 -1.24 17.77 -2.53
N TYR A 129 -0.06 18.14 -3.03
CA TYR A 129 1.21 17.88 -2.33
C TYR A 129 1.66 19.03 -1.43
N PHE A 130 1.36 20.28 -1.80
CA PHE A 130 1.85 21.45 -1.07
C PHE A 130 0.75 22.30 -0.43
N ASN A 131 -0.47 22.29 -1.00
CA ASN A 131 -1.63 23.09 -0.59
C ASN A 131 -1.25 24.53 -0.14
N PRO A 132 -0.56 25.31 -0.98
CA PRO A 132 -0.11 26.66 -0.61
C PRO A 132 -1.29 27.58 -0.27
N GLN A 133 -1.04 28.65 0.48
CA GLN A 133 -2.08 29.63 0.80
C GLN A 133 -2.57 30.37 -0.46
N PHE A 134 -1.63 30.68 -1.36
CA PHE A 134 -1.88 31.35 -2.63
C PHE A 134 -1.09 30.66 -3.76
N ILE A 135 -1.72 30.54 -4.92
CA ILE A 135 -1.10 30.16 -6.19
C ILE A 135 -1.18 31.37 -7.12
N PHE A 136 -0.06 32.03 -7.37
CA PHE A 136 0.08 33.10 -8.34
C PHE A 136 0.40 32.48 -9.70
N GLN A 137 -0.59 32.36 -10.55
CA GLN A 137 -0.45 31.83 -11.90
C GLN A 137 -0.25 32.97 -12.90
N HIS A 138 0.95 33.01 -13.45
CA HIS A 138 1.27 33.82 -14.60
C HIS A 138 0.65 33.21 -15.86
N CYS A 139 -0.10 34.03 -16.60
CA CYS A 139 -0.66 33.70 -17.91
C CYS A 139 -0.74 34.96 -18.77
N GLU A 140 -0.58 34.80 -20.09
CA GLU A 140 -0.59 35.92 -21.05
C GLU A 140 -1.97 36.58 -21.17
N ASP A 141 -3.02 35.77 -21.02
CA ASP A 141 -4.41 36.22 -21.02
C ASP A 141 -5.12 35.75 -19.74
N PRO A 142 -4.96 36.45 -18.61
CA PRO A 142 -5.59 36.06 -17.34
C PRO A 142 -7.12 36.21 -17.36
N TRP A 143 -7.68 36.83 -18.41
CA TRP A 143 -9.12 36.94 -18.59
C TRP A 143 -9.74 35.65 -19.12
N ASN A 144 -8.95 34.83 -19.81
CA ASN A 144 -9.43 33.61 -20.45
C ASN A 144 -9.84 32.55 -19.40
N PRO A 145 -11.12 32.15 -19.36
CA PRO A 145 -11.60 31.13 -18.43
C PRO A 145 -10.93 29.77 -18.58
N ILE A 146 -10.31 29.48 -19.72
CA ILE A 146 -9.54 28.26 -19.91
C ILE A 146 -8.41 28.14 -18.88
N ASN A 147 -7.82 29.25 -18.44
CA ASN A 147 -6.62 29.24 -17.57
C ASN A 147 -6.91 28.90 -16.10
N TYR A 148 -8.17 29.04 -15.66
CA TYR A 148 -8.61 28.77 -14.29
C TYR A 148 -9.87 27.89 -14.25
N GLY A 149 -10.37 27.48 -15.42
CA GLY A 149 -11.53 26.63 -15.56
C GLY A 149 -11.28 25.31 -14.87
N LYS A 150 -12.31 24.82 -14.16
CA LYS A 150 -12.26 23.59 -13.36
C LYS A 150 -11.37 23.65 -12.12
N TYR A 151 -10.84 24.81 -11.71
CA TYR A 151 -10.07 24.87 -10.45
C TYR A 151 -10.88 24.40 -9.22
N HIS A 152 -12.22 24.50 -9.26
CA HIS A 152 -13.10 23.98 -8.20
C HIS A 152 -13.03 22.46 -7.98
N ILE A 153 -12.44 21.68 -8.90
CA ILE A 153 -12.31 20.21 -8.73
C ILE A 153 -11.14 19.82 -7.82
N HIS A 154 -10.22 20.76 -7.54
CA HIS A 154 -9.03 20.47 -6.73
C HIS A 154 -9.37 20.38 -5.25
N SER A 155 -8.86 19.37 -4.57
CA SER A 155 -9.15 19.10 -3.14
C SER A 155 -8.24 19.91 -2.20
N GLY A 156 -8.33 21.24 -2.21
CA GLY A 156 -7.56 22.06 -1.27
C GLY A 156 -8.01 23.50 -1.10
N THR A 157 -7.28 24.24 -0.26
CA THR A 157 -7.66 25.58 0.23
C THR A 157 -6.90 26.71 -0.44
N SER A 158 -6.06 26.38 -1.41
CA SER A 158 -5.22 27.32 -2.16
C SER A 158 -6.05 28.32 -2.94
N LYS A 159 -5.71 29.60 -2.82
CA LYS A 159 -6.36 30.70 -3.55
C LYS A 159 -5.63 30.94 -4.86
N LEU A 160 -6.31 30.75 -5.98
CA LEU A 160 -5.75 31.01 -7.30
C LEU A 160 -5.81 32.50 -7.61
N ILE A 161 -4.66 33.09 -7.92
CA ILE A 161 -4.50 34.49 -8.27
C ILE A 161 -3.84 34.54 -9.65
N LEU A 162 -4.45 35.25 -10.59
CA LEU A 162 -3.93 35.35 -11.96
C LEU A 162 -3.18 36.66 -12.15
N THR A 163 -2.02 36.59 -12.79
CA THR A 163 -1.16 37.76 -13.06
C THR A 163 -0.68 37.74 -14.50
N ASN A 164 -0.50 38.91 -15.10
CA ASN A 164 0.06 39.07 -16.44
C ASN A 164 1.41 39.79 -16.35
N PHE A 165 2.43 39.27 -17.03
CA PHE A 165 3.74 39.91 -17.09
C PHE A 165 3.69 41.31 -17.74
N TYR A 166 2.85 41.50 -18.75
CA TYR A 166 2.74 42.76 -19.46
C TYR A 166 1.95 43.83 -18.70
N GLN A 167 1.23 43.45 -17.64
CA GLN A 167 0.41 44.33 -16.81
C GLN A 167 0.61 43.99 -15.32
N PRO A 168 1.83 44.16 -14.79
CA PRO A 168 2.18 43.70 -13.44
C PRO A 168 1.53 44.55 -12.32
N GLU A 169 0.88 45.66 -12.68
CA GLU A 169 0.00 46.48 -11.84
C GLU A 169 -1.42 45.90 -11.69
N ILE A 170 -1.76 44.82 -12.40
CA ILE A 170 -3.09 44.20 -12.36
C ILE A 170 -2.99 42.78 -11.79
N VAL A 171 -3.79 42.52 -10.77
CA VAL A 171 -3.97 41.18 -10.20
C VAL A 171 -5.43 40.79 -10.31
N LEU A 172 -5.69 39.59 -10.82
CA LEU A 172 -7.05 39.11 -11.06
C LEU A 172 -7.40 37.96 -10.13
N THR A 173 -8.60 38.00 -9.57
CA THR A 173 -9.15 36.92 -8.74
C THR A 173 -10.31 36.26 -9.49
N PRO A 174 -10.16 35.04 -10.03
CA PRO A 174 -11.21 34.38 -10.78
C PRO A 174 -12.33 33.89 -9.86
N CYS A 175 -13.55 33.80 -10.40
CA CYS A 175 -14.54 32.91 -9.82
C CYS A 175 -14.36 31.51 -10.43
N VAL A 176 -14.03 30.51 -9.62
CA VAL A 176 -13.64 29.19 -10.16
C VAL A 176 -14.82 28.26 -10.44
N ILE A 177 -16.03 28.63 -10.01
CA ILE A 177 -17.28 27.91 -10.30
C ILE A 177 -17.84 28.34 -11.67
N SER A 178 -17.67 29.60 -12.04
CA SER A 178 -18.26 30.18 -13.26
C SER A 178 -17.21 30.69 -14.22
N ALA A 179 -17.16 30.10 -15.41
CA ALA A 179 -16.35 30.60 -16.52
C ALA A 179 -16.96 31.85 -17.18
N ILE A 180 -18.22 32.19 -16.88
CA ILE A 180 -18.91 33.35 -17.47
C ILE A 180 -18.57 34.64 -16.72
N VAL A 181 -18.38 34.55 -15.39
CA VAL A 181 -18.05 35.72 -14.58
C VAL A 181 -16.58 36.08 -14.80
N SER A 182 -16.34 37.25 -15.39
CA SER A 182 -14.98 37.78 -15.55
C SER A 182 -14.29 37.91 -14.19
N PRO A 183 -12.99 37.57 -14.10
CA PRO A 183 -12.20 37.74 -12.88
C PRO A 183 -12.31 39.16 -12.29
N SER A 184 -12.31 39.25 -10.96
CA SER A 184 -12.28 40.57 -10.31
C SER A 184 -10.90 41.19 -10.49
N VAL A 185 -10.85 42.39 -11.07
CA VAL A 185 -9.63 43.21 -11.17
C VAL A 185 -9.31 43.82 -9.81
N LEU A 186 -8.05 43.70 -9.40
CA LEU A 186 -7.48 44.50 -8.34
C LEU A 186 -6.25 45.23 -8.88
N MET A 187 -6.30 46.57 -8.83
CA MET A 187 -5.14 47.39 -9.11
C MET A 187 -4.16 47.30 -7.95
N VAL A 188 -2.89 47.04 -8.28
CA VAL A 188 -1.81 47.05 -7.32
C VAL A 188 -1.51 48.51 -6.96
N THR A 189 -1.68 48.80 -5.68
CA THR A 189 -1.40 50.09 -5.07
C THR A 189 -0.34 49.90 -3.98
N LYS A 190 0.22 50.98 -3.44
CA LYS A 190 1.26 50.88 -2.39
C LYS A 190 0.74 50.22 -1.09
N ASP A 191 -0.55 50.26 -0.85
CA ASP A 191 -1.26 49.63 0.29
C ASP A 191 -1.78 48.21 -0.03
N PHE A 192 -1.37 47.62 -1.15
CA PHE A 192 -1.78 46.27 -1.54
C PHE A 192 -1.24 45.24 -0.54
N SER A 193 -2.08 44.26 -0.17
CA SER A 193 -1.76 43.23 0.82
C SER A 193 -2.41 41.89 0.48
N LEU A 194 -1.82 40.79 0.95
CA LEU A 194 -2.36 39.44 0.77
C LEU A 194 -3.71 39.24 1.48
N SER A 195 -3.98 39.99 2.56
CA SER A 195 -5.28 39.96 3.23
C SER A 195 -6.39 40.55 2.35
N LYS A 196 -6.11 41.62 1.61
CA LYS A 196 -7.04 42.19 0.61
C LYS A 196 -7.36 41.18 -0.49
N LEU A 197 -6.35 40.45 -0.99
CA LEU A 197 -6.55 39.33 -1.93
C LEU A 197 -7.41 38.21 -1.34
N ALA A 198 -7.13 37.80 -0.11
CA ALA A 198 -7.93 36.77 0.56
C ALA A 198 -9.39 37.20 0.74
N LEU A 199 -9.66 38.46 1.09
CA LEU A 199 -11.01 39.00 1.19
C LEU A 199 -11.74 38.96 -0.15
N THR A 200 -11.07 39.40 -1.23
CA THR A 200 -11.66 39.35 -2.59
C THR A 200 -11.93 37.90 -3.03
N TRP A 201 -10.98 36.99 -2.81
CA TRP A 201 -11.19 35.56 -3.09
C TRP A 201 -12.38 35.01 -2.31
N ASN A 202 -12.43 35.27 -1.01
CA ASN A 202 -13.50 34.78 -0.15
C ASN A 202 -14.86 35.40 -0.53
N SER A 203 -14.91 36.64 -1.02
CA SER A 203 -16.16 37.24 -1.48
C SER A 203 -16.68 36.61 -2.77
N LEU A 204 -15.79 36.23 -3.69
CA LEU A 204 -16.16 35.63 -4.98
C LEU A 204 -16.43 34.12 -4.87
N ASN A 205 -15.73 33.43 -3.97
CA ASN A 205 -15.72 31.97 -3.86
C ASN A 205 -16.21 31.49 -2.49
N ASN A 206 -17.08 32.27 -1.82
CA ASN A 206 -17.64 31.95 -0.50
C ASN A 206 -18.32 30.58 -0.42
N ASN A 207 -18.84 30.09 -1.55
CA ASN A 207 -19.55 28.82 -1.68
C ASN A 207 -18.60 27.61 -1.55
N LEU A 208 -17.30 27.77 -1.84
CA LEU A 208 -16.31 26.69 -1.72
C LEU A 208 -15.76 26.53 -0.30
N LEU A 209 -15.96 27.52 0.56
CA LEU A 209 -15.38 27.53 1.92
C LEU A 209 -16.24 26.80 2.96
N LYS A 210 -17.42 26.26 2.58
CA LYS A 210 -18.42 25.80 3.55
C LYS A 210 -18.89 24.35 3.39
N SER A 211 -18.42 23.59 2.40
CA SER A 211 -18.73 22.16 2.24
C SER A 211 -17.89 21.54 1.12
N ASP A 212 -17.59 20.23 1.24
CA ASP A 212 -17.18 19.39 0.10
C ASP A 212 -18.35 19.32 -0.89
N VAL A 213 -18.43 20.27 -1.81
CA VAL A 213 -19.46 20.27 -2.84
C VAL A 213 -19.01 19.32 -3.94
N GLU A 214 -19.51 18.09 -3.92
CA GLU A 214 -19.45 17.23 -5.09
C GLU A 214 -20.38 17.83 -6.16
N VAL A 215 -19.79 18.60 -7.06
CA VAL A 215 -20.53 19.26 -8.13
C VAL A 215 -20.83 18.22 -9.22
N ASP A 216 -22.11 17.85 -9.38
CA ASP A 216 -22.55 16.99 -10.48
C ASP A 216 -22.21 17.65 -11.82
N THR A 217 -21.17 17.15 -12.47
CA THR A 217 -20.63 17.62 -13.75
C THR A 217 -21.63 17.52 -14.91
N ARG A 218 -22.77 16.83 -14.73
CA ARG A 218 -23.85 16.78 -15.72
C ARG A 218 -24.67 18.07 -15.78
N ASN A 219 -24.70 18.83 -14.68
CA ASN A 219 -25.34 20.14 -14.69
C ASN A 219 -24.40 21.16 -15.33
N ARG A 220 -24.91 21.90 -16.31
CA ARG A 220 -24.22 22.98 -17.01
C ARG A 220 -23.80 24.08 -16.03
N LEU A 221 -22.60 23.93 -15.45
CA LEU A 221 -22.04 24.87 -14.47
C LEU A 221 -21.80 26.26 -15.03
N ASP A 222 -21.69 26.35 -16.37
CA ASP A 222 -21.65 27.60 -17.12
C ASP A 222 -22.84 28.52 -16.78
N LYS A 223 -23.97 28.03 -16.28
CA LYS A 223 -25.13 28.88 -15.97
C LYS A 223 -25.16 29.52 -14.58
N PHE A 224 -24.23 29.18 -13.69
CA PHE A 224 -24.27 29.72 -12.32
C PHE A 224 -23.43 30.98 -12.19
N ASP A 225 -24.02 32.01 -11.60
CA ASP A 225 -23.32 33.21 -11.15
C ASP A 225 -22.83 33.00 -9.72
N CYS A 226 -21.62 33.46 -9.43
CA CYS A 226 -20.95 33.34 -8.14
C CYS A 226 -21.59 34.23 -7.07
N SER A 227 -22.46 35.15 -7.49
CA SER A 227 -23.37 35.89 -6.61
C SER A 227 -24.47 35.03 -5.98
N VAL A 228 -24.72 33.81 -6.48
CA VAL A 228 -25.75 32.91 -5.96
C VAL A 228 -25.25 32.18 -4.72
N HIS A 229 -25.89 32.43 -3.58
CA HIS A 229 -25.63 31.70 -2.33
C HIS A 229 -26.26 30.29 -2.38
N PHE A 230 -25.45 29.24 -2.29
CA PHE A 230 -25.91 27.85 -2.44
C PHE A 230 -26.66 27.25 -1.23
N PHE A 231 -27.03 28.05 -0.22
CA PHE A 231 -27.63 27.54 1.02
C PHE A 231 -29.04 26.93 0.88
N ASN A 232 -29.71 27.04 -0.28
CA ASN A 232 -31.12 26.65 -0.44
C ASN A 232 -31.41 25.61 -1.53
N LEU A 233 -30.42 25.03 -2.20
CA LEU A 233 -30.66 23.94 -3.15
C LEU A 233 -30.87 22.62 -2.39
N LYS A 234 -32.14 22.31 -2.06
CA LYS A 234 -32.53 20.94 -1.69
C LYS A 234 -32.21 20.03 -2.87
N ILE A 235 -31.30 19.07 -2.66
CA ILE A 235 -31.03 17.97 -3.59
C ILE A 235 -32.32 17.13 -3.71
N GLY A 236 -33.16 17.47 -4.67
CA GLY A 236 -34.39 16.77 -4.97
C GLY A 236 -34.07 15.49 -5.75
N ARG A 237 -34.16 14.33 -5.11
CA ARG A 237 -34.27 13.04 -5.82
C ARG A 237 -35.64 12.99 -6.49
N THR A 238 -35.68 13.05 -7.81
CA THR A 238 -36.89 12.77 -8.59
C THR A 238 -37.17 11.26 -8.59
N GLN A 239 -38.30 10.86 -7.97
CA GLN A 239 -38.93 9.57 -8.21
C GLN A 239 -39.61 9.58 -9.59
N SER A 240 -39.35 8.57 -10.41
CA SER A 240 -40.10 8.30 -11.64
C SER A 240 -40.27 6.79 -11.83
N ASN A 241 -41.51 6.37 -12.04
CA ASN A 241 -41.97 4.99 -12.22
C ASN A 241 -41.73 4.51 -13.67
N ASN A 242 -41.26 3.25 -13.82
CA ASN A 242 -41.01 2.47 -15.06
C ASN A 242 -42.16 2.44 -16.11
N PRO A 243 -42.00 1.93 -17.37
CA PRO A 243 -40.88 1.13 -17.95
C PRO A 243 -40.37 1.50 -19.38
N MET A 244 -39.10 1.15 -19.63
CA MET A 244 -38.47 0.67 -20.89
C MET A 244 -38.58 1.47 -22.22
N SER A 245 -37.48 2.14 -22.61
CA SER A 245 -36.87 2.08 -23.96
C SER A 245 -35.46 2.68 -23.95
N ILE A 246 -34.60 2.14 -24.82
CA ILE A 246 -33.13 2.25 -24.89
C ILE A 246 -32.70 3.47 -25.73
N PHE A 247 -31.62 4.19 -25.38
CA PHE A 247 -30.48 4.63 -26.23
C PHE A 247 -29.42 5.43 -25.42
N TYR A 248 -28.14 5.34 -25.85
CA TYR A 248 -26.85 5.67 -25.18
C TYR A 248 -26.50 7.18 -25.05
N PRO A 249 -25.63 7.59 -24.08
CA PRO A 249 -24.23 7.98 -24.43
C PRO A 249 -23.14 7.71 -23.34
N THR A 250 -21.88 7.95 -23.74
CA THR A 250 -20.56 7.65 -23.15
C THR A 250 -20.17 8.40 -21.85
N SER A 251 -19.72 7.68 -20.80
CA SER A 251 -18.35 7.75 -20.20
C SER A 251 -18.23 7.09 -18.81
N ILE A 252 -17.39 6.05 -18.74
CA ILE A 252 -16.34 5.70 -17.76
C ILE A 252 -16.65 5.82 -16.24
N PHE A 253 -16.72 4.63 -15.60
CA PHE A 253 -16.99 4.28 -14.19
C PHE A 253 -18.47 4.24 -13.77
N ASP A 254 -19.13 3.09 -13.99
CA ASP A 254 -19.68 2.29 -12.88
C ASP A 254 -20.18 0.91 -13.33
N ASP A 255 -20.12 -0.05 -12.39
CA ASP A 255 -20.58 -1.44 -12.48
C ASP A 255 -22.08 -1.56 -12.84
N TYR A 256 -22.43 -2.62 -13.58
CA TYR A 256 -23.82 -3.06 -13.78
C TYR A 256 -24.29 -4.01 -12.68
N VAL A 257 -25.51 -3.73 -12.21
CA VAL A 257 -26.28 -4.38 -11.14
C VAL A 257 -26.95 -5.68 -11.59
N TYR A 258 -26.97 -6.68 -10.71
CA TYR A 258 -27.77 -7.92 -10.79
C TYR A 258 -29.15 -7.72 -10.13
N ASN A 259 -30.20 -8.28 -10.74
CA ASN A 259 -31.47 -8.56 -10.07
C ASN A 259 -31.40 -9.95 -9.40
N VAL A 260 -31.70 -10.05 -8.10
CA VAL A 260 -31.97 -11.32 -7.42
C VAL A 260 -33.24 -11.17 -6.58
N VAL A 261 -34.19 -12.07 -6.84
CA VAL A 261 -35.43 -12.29 -6.10
C VAL A 261 -35.12 -13.09 -4.82
N LEU A 262 -35.67 -12.66 -3.69
CA LEU A 262 -35.59 -13.32 -2.37
C LEU A 262 -36.53 -14.53 -2.29
N GLU A 263 -36.06 -15.67 -1.78
CA GLU A 263 -36.90 -16.66 -1.09
C GLU A 263 -36.16 -17.40 0.06
N HIS A 264 -36.78 -17.31 1.24
CA HIS A 264 -36.94 -18.28 2.33
C HIS A 264 -35.81 -18.76 3.26
N SER A 265 -36.28 -19.00 4.49
CA SER A 265 -35.69 -19.31 5.79
C SER A 265 -35.32 -20.79 5.95
N ASP A 266 -34.43 -21.13 6.91
CA ASP A 266 -34.85 -21.86 8.12
C ASP A 266 -33.72 -22.19 9.12
N VAL A 267 -34.20 -22.21 10.36
CA VAL A 267 -33.67 -22.63 11.66
C VAL A 267 -33.02 -24.02 11.63
N PHE A 268 -31.89 -24.23 12.33
CA PHE A 268 -31.72 -25.44 13.17
C PHE A 268 -30.82 -25.19 14.38
N LYS A 269 -31.41 -25.47 15.54
CA LYS A 269 -30.84 -25.54 16.88
C LYS A 269 -30.47 -27.01 17.13
N PHE A 270 -29.26 -27.30 17.59
CA PHE A 270 -28.94 -28.63 18.13
C PHE A 270 -28.33 -28.54 19.52
N VAL A 271 -29.12 -29.01 20.48
CA VAL A 271 -28.73 -29.41 21.83
C VAL A 271 -28.33 -30.88 21.74
N TYR A 272 -27.25 -31.30 22.42
CA TYR A 272 -27.07 -32.71 22.77
C TYR A 272 -26.55 -32.90 24.19
N ASN A 273 -27.33 -33.63 24.98
CA ASN A 273 -27.04 -34.11 26.32
C ASN A 273 -26.06 -35.29 26.30
N ARG A 274 -25.23 -35.40 27.34
CA ARG A 274 -24.36 -36.55 27.62
C ARG A 274 -25.13 -37.67 28.34
N ILE A 275 -25.02 -38.89 27.82
CA ILE A 275 -25.32 -40.13 28.55
C ILE A 275 -24.03 -40.63 29.21
N ARG A 276 -24.11 -41.08 30.48
CA ARG A 276 -23.02 -41.79 31.17
C ARG A 276 -23.38 -43.27 31.28
N PHE A 277 -22.41 -44.14 30.99
CA PHE A 277 -22.40 -45.52 31.48
C PHE A 277 -21.31 -45.65 32.55
N SER A 278 -21.62 -46.37 33.63
CA SER A 278 -20.66 -46.81 34.63
C SER A 278 -20.65 -48.33 34.61
N VAL A 279 -19.47 -48.91 34.45
CA VAL A 279 -19.19 -50.33 34.69
C VAL A 279 -18.46 -50.38 36.02
N VAL A 280 -19.05 -51.07 37.00
CA VAL A 280 -18.46 -51.30 38.33
C VAL A 280 -17.92 -52.72 38.35
N THR A 281 -16.61 -52.86 38.52
CA THR A 281 -15.98 -54.13 38.92
C THR A 281 -15.52 -54.02 40.37
N HIS A 282 -16.12 -54.83 41.24
CA HIS A 282 -15.71 -54.97 42.64
C HIS A 282 -14.59 -56.01 42.74
N VAL A 283 -13.40 -55.59 43.18
CA VAL A 283 -12.39 -56.50 43.75
C VAL A 283 -12.28 -56.16 45.23
N ARG A 284 -12.77 -57.07 46.08
CA ARG A 284 -12.72 -56.97 47.54
C ARG A 284 -11.56 -57.85 48.02
N ALA A 285 -10.47 -57.21 48.44
CA ALA A 285 -9.42 -57.86 49.22
C ALA A 285 -9.53 -57.33 50.66
N GLU A 286 -10.04 -58.17 51.56
CA GLU A 286 -9.95 -57.97 53.01
C GLU A 286 -8.78 -58.81 53.52
N PHE A 287 -7.79 -58.17 54.15
CA PHE A 287 -6.89 -58.83 55.08
C PHE A 287 -6.59 -57.91 56.27
N GLN A 288 -7.02 -58.38 57.45
CA GLN A 288 -6.68 -57.83 58.75
C GLN A 288 -5.55 -58.64 59.38
N GLY A 289 -4.59 -57.91 59.96
CA GLY A 289 -3.73 -58.37 61.07
C GLY A 289 -2.32 -58.81 60.69
N ILE A 290 -1.30 -58.11 61.20
CA ILE A 290 -0.40 -58.62 62.25
C ILE A 290 0.76 -57.63 62.55
N LYS A 291 1.06 -57.51 63.85
CA LYS A 291 2.24 -56.89 64.45
C LYS A 291 3.38 -57.92 64.49
N ASP A 292 4.46 -57.68 63.75
CA ASP A 292 5.86 -57.61 64.23
C ASP A 292 6.82 -57.58 63.03
N LYS A 293 7.79 -56.66 63.08
CA LYS A 293 8.54 -56.17 61.92
C LYS A 293 9.71 -57.08 61.54
N THR A 294 9.44 -58.19 60.86
CA THR A 294 10.33 -58.70 59.81
C THR A 294 9.78 -58.25 58.46
N VAL A 295 10.55 -57.47 57.69
CA VAL A 295 10.15 -57.05 56.35
C VAL A 295 10.11 -58.29 55.46
N THR A 296 8.91 -58.88 55.30
CA THR A 296 8.69 -60.00 54.39
C THR A 296 8.53 -59.47 52.98
N ALA A 297 9.05 -60.20 51.98
CA ALA A 297 8.93 -59.83 50.57
C ALA A 297 7.46 -59.60 50.13
N ALA A 298 6.52 -60.31 50.77
CA ALA A 298 5.08 -60.12 50.57
C ALA A 298 4.62 -58.69 50.94
N GLY A 299 5.11 -58.12 52.05
CA GLY A 299 4.74 -56.77 52.46
C GLY A 299 5.24 -55.69 51.49
N VAL A 300 6.43 -55.89 50.90
CA VAL A 300 6.97 -54.97 49.88
C VAL A 300 6.13 -55.04 48.59
N LEU A 301 5.69 -56.23 48.21
CA LEU A 301 4.84 -56.42 47.03
C LEU A 301 3.47 -55.76 47.23
N ASP A 302 2.87 -55.89 48.41
CA ASP A 302 1.60 -55.26 48.74
C ASP A 302 1.70 -53.72 48.68
N ASP A 303 2.76 -53.15 49.27
CA ASP A 303 3.00 -51.71 49.20
C ASP A 303 3.23 -51.24 47.74
N LEU A 304 3.95 -52.03 46.92
CA LEU A 304 4.15 -51.74 45.50
C LEU A 304 2.82 -51.75 44.71
N ILE A 305 1.97 -52.75 44.94
CA ILE A 305 0.66 -52.86 44.29
C ILE A 305 -0.22 -51.66 44.67
N ILE A 306 -0.23 -51.28 45.96
CA ILE A 306 -0.99 -50.11 46.43
C ILE A 306 -0.49 -48.84 45.74
N VAL A 307 0.84 -48.65 45.65
CA VAL A 307 1.42 -47.51 44.94
C VAL A 307 0.99 -47.54 43.47
N ILE A 308 1.09 -48.66 42.77
CA ILE A 308 0.66 -48.78 41.36
C ILE A 308 -0.83 -48.45 41.20
N SER A 309 -1.70 -48.96 42.07
CA SER A 309 -3.14 -48.64 42.03
C SER A 309 -3.42 -47.16 42.28
N VAL A 310 -2.65 -46.50 43.15
CA VAL A 310 -2.70 -45.04 43.36
C VAL A 310 -2.21 -44.27 42.13
N LEU A 311 -1.09 -44.68 41.54
CA LEU A 311 -0.53 -44.07 40.34
C LEU A 311 -1.51 -44.15 39.15
N LEU A 312 -2.21 -45.29 39.01
CA LEU A 312 -3.20 -45.51 37.95
C LEU A 312 -4.58 -44.91 38.24
N GLY A 313 -4.76 -44.26 39.40
CA GLY A 313 -6.05 -43.69 39.80
C GLY A 313 -7.13 -44.72 40.11
N GLN A 314 -6.75 -45.98 40.33
CA GLN A 314 -7.66 -47.08 40.73
C GLN A 314 -7.92 -47.05 42.24
N THR A 315 -8.09 -45.86 42.80
CA THR A 315 -8.32 -45.67 44.24
C THR A 315 -9.81 -45.49 44.48
N ASN A 316 -10.35 -46.24 45.44
CA ASN A 316 -11.71 -46.02 45.91
C ASN A 316 -11.67 -44.92 47.00
N GLY A 317 -12.81 -44.32 47.34
CA GLY A 317 -12.88 -43.31 48.42
C GLY A 317 -12.33 -43.81 49.77
N ASN A 318 -12.28 -45.14 49.97
CA ASN A 318 -11.66 -45.76 51.16
C ASN A 318 -10.13 -45.87 51.10
N SER A 319 -9.49 -45.67 49.93
CA SER A 319 -8.03 -45.77 49.79
C SER A 319 -7.28 -44.68 50.55
N LEU A 320 -7.90 -43.52 50.81
CA LEU A 320 -7.33 -42.49 51.68
C LEU A 320 -7.24 -42.94 53.15
N LYS A 321 -8.14 -43.85 53.58
CA LYS A 321 -8.10 -44.40 54.94
C LYS A 321 -6.89 -45.29 55.20
N LEU A 322 -6.28 -45.86 54.16
CA LEU A 322 -5.03 -46.63 54.28
C LEU A 322 -3.86 -45.78 54.80
N PHE A 323 -3.94 -44.45 54.65
CA PHE A 323 -2.88 -43.53 55.06
C PHE A 323 -3.20 -42.75 56.34
N CYS A 324 -4.47 -42.75 56.80
CA CYS A 324 -4.86 -42.09 58.06
C CYS A 324 -4.21 -42.69 59.32
N GLY A 325 -3.65 -43.91 59.25
CA GLY A 325 -3.00 -44.58 60.39
C GLY A 325 -1.47 -44.69 60.32
N ARG A 326 -0.83 -44.33 59.19
CA ARG A 326 0.62 -44.50 58.96
C ARG A 326 1.25 -43.14 58.64
N ASN A 327 1.91 -42.54 59.63
CA ASN A 327 2.77 -41.35 59.56
C ASN A 327 2.23 -40.13 58.78
N THR A 328 2.13 -39.00 59.49
CA THR A 328 1.66 -37.68 59.01
C THR A 328 2.33 -37.18 57.71
N ILE A 329 3.48 -37.73 57.33
CA ILE A 329 4.27 -37.36 56.15
C ILE A 329 3.70 -37.97 54.85
N ALA A 330 3.02 -39.11 54.89
CA ALA A 330 2.52 -39.77 53.68
C ALA A 330 1.32 -39.05 53.05
N ALA A 331 0.46 -38.45 53.88
CA ALA A 331 -0.73 -37.73 53.44
C ALA A 331 -0.45 -36.54 52.50
N PRO A 332 0.51 -35.64 52.79
CA PRO A 332 0.82 -34.54 51.87
C PRO A 332 1.44 -35.04 50.56
N ILE A 333 2.31 -36.06 50.61
CA ILE A 333 2.91 -36.66 49.39
C ILE A 333 1.81 -37.24 48.49
N LEU A 334 0.88 -37.99 49.07
CA LEU A 334 -0.25 -38.57 48.34
C LEU A 334 -1.20 -37.49 47.79
N THR A 335 -1.45 -36.45 48.56
CA THR A 335 -2.30 -35.33 48.14
C THR A 335 -1.68 -34.60 46.95
N VAL A 336 -0.38 -34.32 47.01
CA VAL A 336 0.39 -33.74 45.89
C VAL A 336 0.37 -34.66 44.68
N TRP A 337 0.56 -35.98 44.87
CA TRP A 337 0.50 -36.93 43.77
C TRP A 337 -0.89 -37.00 43.13
N LEU A 338 -1.97 -37.12 43.92
CA LEU A 338 -3.33 -37.20 43.39
C LEU A 338 -3.69 -35.91 42.63
N LEU A 339 -3.39 -34.74 43.21
CA LEU A 339 -3.71 -33.46 42.59
C LEU A 339 -2.84 -33.15 41.37
N ALA A 340 -1.52 -33.20 41.50
CA ALA A 340 -0.60 -32.82 40.42
C ALA A 340 -0.33 -33.99 39.46
N GLY A 341 0.06 -35.15 39.99
CA GLY A 341 0.38 -36.34 39.19
C GLY A 341 -0.85 -36.88 38.46
N TYR A 342 -1.87 -37.28 39.20
CA TYR A 342 -3.02 -37.95 38.58
C TYR A 342 -3.99 -36.99 37.88
N TYR A 343 -4.48 -35.95 38.57
CA TYR A 343 -5.49 -35.06 37.98
C TYR A 343 -4.92 -34.15 36.88
N ILE A 344 -3.80 -33.45 37.14
CA ILE A 344 -3.25 -32.51 36.16
C ILE A 344 -2.49 -33.26 35.05
N ILE A 345 -1.53 -34.13 35.39
CA ILE A 345 -0.69 -34.78 34.38
C ILE A 345 -1.46 -35.90 33.67
N THR A 346 -1.97 -36.91 34.38
CA THR A 346 -2.58 -38.08 33.71
C THR A 346 -3.95 -37.77 33.11
N ASN A 347 -4.86 -37.15 33.87
CA ASN A 347 -6.24 -36.97 33.43
C ASN A 347 -6.47 -35.77 32.51
N ASN A 348 -5.68 -34.70 32.62
CA ASN A 348 -5.82 -33.53 31.75
C ASN A 348 -4.79 -33.54 30.62
N LEU A 349 -3.49 -33.56 30.94
CA LEU A 349 -2.44 -33.47 29.91
C LEU A 349 -2.38 -34.75 29.06
N TYR A 350 -2.10 -35.90 29.65
CA TYR A 350 -1.90 -37.16 28.92
C TYR A 350 -3.18 -37.61 28.20
N ARG A 351 -4.31 -37.62 28.90
CA ARG A 351 -5.60 -37.97 28.27
C ARG A 351 -6.01 -36.95 27.21
N GLY A 352 -5.74 -35.65 27.44
CA GLY A 352 -5.99 -34.59 26.46
C GLY A 352 -5.12 -34.76 25.22
N GLU A 353 -3.85 -35.11 25.38
CA GLU A 353 -2.93 -35.40 24.28
C GLU A 353 -3.34 -36.64 23.50
N ILE A 354 -3.72 -37.74 24.17
CA ILE A 354 -4.25 -38.93 23.49
C ILE A 354 -5.52 -38.60 22.72
N TYR A 355 -6.46 -37.88 23.32
CA TYR A 355 -7.67 -37.48 22.59
C TYR A 355 -7.34 -36.55 21.43
N SER A 356 -6.40 -35.63 21.59
CA SER A 356 -5.91 -34.78 20.50
C SER A 356 -5.32 -35.64 19.37
N TYR A 357 -4.49 -36.64 19.70
CA TYR A 357 -3.89 -37.55 18.72
C TYR A 357 -4.92 -38.46 18.03
N LEU A 358 -5.89 -38.98 18.78
CA LEU A 358 -6.95 -39.85 18.25
C LEU A 358 -8.00 -39.07 17.44
N THR A 359 -8.19 -37.77 17.71
CA THR A 359 -9.10 -36.90 16.97
C THR A 359 -8.41 -36.18 15.81
N ALA A 360 -7.07 -36.09 15.83
CA ALA A 360 -6.30 -35.55 14.72
C ALA A 360 -6.47 -36.46 13.50
N THR A 361 -7.13 -35.92 12.47
CA THR A 361 -7.16 -36.57 11.16
C THR A 361 -5.75 -36.63 10.61
N LYS A 362 -5.28 -37.84 10.25
CA LYS A 362 -3.99 -38.00 9.58
C LYS A 362 -3.95 -37.09 8.36
N LEU A 363 -3.00 -36.15 8.35
CA LEU A 363 -2.85 -35.22 7.23
C LEU A 363 -2.61 -36.02 5.94
N PRO A 364 -3.19 -35.58 4.81
CA PRO A 364 -2.91 -36.22 3.53
C PRO A 364 -1.41 -36.14 3.25
N VAL A 365 -0.88 -37.21 2.64
CA VAL A 365 0.53 -37.25 2.24
C VAL A 365 0.70 -36.28 1.08
N VAL A 366 1.35 -35.16 1.33
CA VAL A 366 1.68 -34.14 0.32
C VAL A 366 3.11 -34.33 -0.18
N PRO A 367 3.40 -34.00 -1.44
CA PRO A 367 4.77 -33.99 -1.95
C PRO A 367 5.67 -33.07 -1.12
N THR A 368 6.83 -33.56 -0.69
CA THR A 368 7.76 -32.78 0.16
C THR A 368 8.90 -32.13 -0.64
N SER A 369 9.04 -32.45 -1.93
CA SER A 369 10.05 -31.89 -2.83
C SER A 369 9.47 -31.55 -4.18
N LEU A 370 10.13 -30.64 -4.92
CA LEU A 370 9.72 -30.28 -6.27
C LEU A 370 9.65 -31.49 -7.21
N ALA A 371 10.62 -32.40 -7.13
CA ALA A 371 10.64 -33.62 -7.93
C ALA A 371 9.41 -34.51 -7.64
N GLN A 372 9.02 -34.65 -6.36
CA GLN A 372 7.81 -35.39 -5.98
C GLN A 372 6.53 -34.66 -6.43
N LEU A 373 6.50 -33.33 -6.32
CA LEU A 373 5.35 -32.52 -6.75
C LEU A 373 5.11 -32.68 -8.26
N VAL A 374 6.17 -32.55 -9.04
CA VAL A 374 6.16 -32.71 -10.50
C VAL A 374 5.89 -34.18 -10.90
N ALA A 375 6.32 -35.15 -10.11
CA ALA A 375 5.98 -36.56 -10.30
C ALA A 375 4.51 -36.86 -9.98
N SER A 376 3.91 -36.16 -9.02
CA SER A 376 2.53 -36.35 -8.58
C SER A 376 1.51 -35.98 -9.66
N ASN A 377 0.28 -36.51 -9.57
CA ASN A 377 -0.80 -36.16 -10.49
C ASN A 377 -1.57 -34.89 -10.07
N LEU A 378 -1.02 -34.09 -9.17
CA LEU A 378 -1.64 -32.85 -8.73
C LEU A 378 -1.52 -31.79 -9.84
N PRO A 379 -2.62 -31.11 -10.19
CA PRO A 379 -2.55 -29.92 -11.03
C PRO A 379 -1.83 -28.81 -10.25
N ILE A 380 -0.96 -28.06 -10.93
CA ILE A 380 -0.15 -27.01 -10.32
C ILE A 380 -0.61 -25.67 -10.88
N LEU A 381 -1.11 -24.81 -10.00
CA LEU A 381 -1.56 -23.46 -10.30
C LEU A 381 -0.43 -22.45 -10.09
N THR A 382 -0.32 -21.45 -10.97
CA THR A 382 0.45 -20.23 -10.74
C THR A 382 -0.33 -19.00 -11.20
N ARG A 383 -0.15 -17.86 -10.51
CA ARG A 383 -0.73 -16.55 -10.86
C ARG A 383 0.32 -15.49 -11.17
N SER A 384 1.56 -15.66 -10.72
CA SER A 384 2.66 -14.73 -10.99
C SER A 384 2.72 -14.39 -12.47
N SER A 385 2.57 -13.11 -12.79
CA SER A 385 2.48 -12.66 -14.16
C SER A 385 3.28 -11.39 -14.42
N ILE A 386 3.69 -11.24 -15.68
CA ILE A 386 4.21 -9.99 -16.21
C ILE A 386 3.28 -9.51 -17.33
N THR A 387 3.04 -8.20 -17.35
CA THR A 387 2.31 -7.56 -18.44
C THR A 387 3.28 -7.25 -19.56
N THR A 388 3.09 -7.87 -20.73
CA THR A 388 3.92 -7.58 -21.91
C THR A 388 3.21 -6.58 -22.80
N LYS A 389 3.87 -5.44 -23.09
CA LYS A 389 3.31 -4.41 -23.98
C LYS A 389 3.04 -4.93 -25.39
N SER A 390 3.82 -5.92 -25.85
CA SER A 390 3.72 -6.51 -27.18
C SER A 390 2.46 -7.36 -27.40
N SER A 391 1.80 -7.83 -26.34
CA SER A 391 0.66 -8.75 -26.43
C SER A 391 -0.70 -8.09 -26.15
N GLY A 392 -0.78 -6.76 -26.19
CA GLY A 392 -2.04 -6.03 -25.96
C GLY A 392 -2.50 -6.07 -24.50
N ASN A 393 -1.57 -5.92 -23.56
CA ASN A 393 -1.81 -6.03 -22.10
C ASN A 393 -2.21 -7.42 -21.62
N ARG A 394 -1.99 -8.48 -22.40
CA ARG A 394 -2.18 -9.85 -21.91
C ARG A 394 -1.12 -10.14 -20.85
N GLN A 395 -1.56 -10.69 -19.72
CA GLN A 395 -0.64 -11.18 -18.70
C GLN A 395 -0.10 -12.54 -19.14
N ILE A 396 1.18 -12.77 -18.91
CA ILE A 396 1.81 -14.08 -19.13
C ILE A 396 2.49 -14.52 -17.84
N SER A 397 2.52 -15.82 -17.58
CA SER A 397 3.09 -16.33 -16.33
C SER A 397 4.58 -16.08 -16.24
N THR A 398 5.04 -15.34 -15.24
CA THR A 398 6.46 -15.08 -14.99
C THR A 398 7.22 -16.40 -14.78
N LEU A 399 6.64 -17.30 -13.98
CA LEU A 399 7.23 -18.61 -13.70
C LEU A 399 7.34 -19.46 -14.99
N LYS A 400 6.28 -19.53 -15.79
CA LYS A 400 6.22 -20.37 -17.00
C LYS A 400 7.02 -19.82 -18.17
N THR A 401 6.90 -18.52 -18.45
CA THR A 401 7.47 -17.93 -19.68
C THR A 401 8.87 -17.39 -19.50
N SER A 402 9.32 -17.14 -18.26
CA SER A 402 10.61 -16.48 -18.01
C SER A 402 11.51 -17.31 -17.09
N ILE A 403 11.05 -17.63 -15.87
CA ILE A 403 11.92 -18.27 -14.87
C ILE A 403 12.29 -19.70 -15.27
N ILE A 404 11.30 -20.57 -15.53
CA ILE A 404 11.57 -21.98 -15.87
C ILE A 404 12.45 -22.10 -17.14
N PRO A 405 12.17 -21.41 -18.26
CA PRO A 405 13.02 -21.47 -19.44
C PRO A 405 14.47 -21.02 -19.18
N LEU A 406 14.66 -19.96 -18.38
CA LEU A 406 16.00 -19.49 -18.02
C LEU A 406 16.77 -20.54 -17.21
N PHE A 407 16.10 -21.20 -16.25
CA PHE A 407 16.69 -22.29 -15.49
C PHE A 407 17.00 -23.50 -16.37
N MET A 408 16.11 -23.86 -17.30
CA MET A 408 16.35 -24.94 -18.26
C MET A 408 17.58 -24.66 -19.13
N GLN A 409 17.75 -23.43 -19.61
CA GLN A 409 18.91 -23.01 -20.38
C GLN A 409 20.20 -23.05 -19.54
N LYS A 410 20.17 -22.49 -18.32
CA LYS A 410 21.35 -22.41 -17.45
C LYS A 410 21.82 -23.78 -16.96
N PHE A 411 20.90 -24.72 -16.77
CA PHE A 411 21.17 -26.05 -16.23
C PHE A 411 20.97 -27.16 -17.27
N GLU A 412 21.18 -26.86 -18.56
CA GLU A 412 21.05 -27.83 -19.66
C GLU A 412 21.92 -29.09 -19.44
N ASN A 413 23.08 -28.92 -18.80
CA ASN A 413 23.99 -30.03 -18.47
C ASN A 413 23.50 -30.92 -17.32
N ASN A 414 22.50 -30.50 -16.54
CA ASN A 414 21.92 -31.29 -15.44
C ASN A 414 20.61 -31.94 -15.92
N SER A 415 20.73 -33.12 -16.54
CA SER A 415 19.60 -33.85 -17.15
C SER A 415 18.44 -34.11 -16.19
N ASN A 416 18.72 -34.40 -14.92
CA ASN A 416 17.69 -34.64 -13.90
C ASN A 416 16.90 -33.36 -13.59
N PHE A 417 17.59 -32.25 -13.36
CA PHE A 417 16.95 -30.97 -13.07
C PHE A 417 16.19 -30.45 -14.29
N PHE A 418 16.78 -30.55 -15.48
CA PHE A 418 16.13 -30.20 -16.74
C PHE A 418 14.83 -30.99 -16.94
N ALA A 419 14.84 -32.31 -16.69
CA ALA A 419 13.64 -33.14 -16.79
C ALA A 419 12.55 -32.73 -15.79
N VAL A 420 12.93 -32.36 -14.56
CA VAL A 420 11.99 -31.83 -13.55
C VAL A 420 11.40 -30.49 -14.00
N CYS A 421 12.22 -29.56 -14.48
CA CYS A 421 11.77 -28.25 -14.96
C CYS A 421 10.88 -28.34 -16.21
N SER A 422 11.25 -29.19 -17.18
CA SER A 422 10.43 -29.43 -18.36
C SER A 422 9.05 -29.96 -17.96
N LYS A 423 9.01 -30.98 -17.11
CA LYS A 423 7.74 -31.57 -16.66
C LYS A 423 6.94 -30.63 -15.76
N LEU A 424 7.59 -29.77 -14.99
CA LEU A 424 6.95 -28.69 -14.25
C LEU A 424 6.27 -27.72 -15.22
N ASN A 425 7.00 -27.24 -16.24
CA ASN A 425 6.49 -26.30 -17.24
C ASN A 425 5.22 -26.81 -17.94
N ASP A 426 5.20 -28.12 -18.26
CA ASP A 426 4.07 -28.78 -18.91
C ASP A 426 2.84 -28.88 -17.98
N LYS A 427 3.07 -29.14 -16.69
CA LYS A 427 2.00 -29.27 -15.69
C LYS A 427 1.48 -27.94 -15.15
N LEU A 428 2.30 -26.90 -15.23
CA LEU A 428 2.00 -25.59 -14.68
C LEU A 428 0.87 -24.93 -15.48
N GLN A 429 -0.25 -24.68 -14.81
CA GLN A 429 -1.40 -23.97 -15.36
C GLN A 429 -1.36 -22.53 -14.85
N PHE A 430 -1.19 -21.60 -15.79
CA PHE A 430 -1.28 -20.18 -15.50
C PHE A 430 -2.75 -19.77 -15.51
N MET A 431 -3.20 -19.16 -14.41
CA MET A 431 -4.46 -18.44 -14.43
C MET A 431 -4.18 -16.95 -14.54
N ASP A 432 -4.60 -16.35 -15.65
CA ASP A 432 -4.66 -14.90 -15.83
C ASP A 432 -5.78 -14.32 -14.97
N ILE A 433 -5.52 -14.31 -13.67
CA ILE A 433 -6.32 -13.63 -12.67
C ILE A 433 -5.64 -12.29 -12.53
N GLY A 434 -6.33 -11.23 -12.96
CA GLY A 434 -5.84 -9.88 -12.79
C GLY A 434 -5.37 -9.66 -11.34
N THR A 435 -4.52 -8.66 -11.15
CA THR A 435 -4.08 -8.26 -9.80
C THR A 435 -5.22 -7.69 -8.96
N THR A 436 -6.42 -7.59 -9.52
CA THR A 436 -7.60 -7.07 -8.82
C THR A 436 -8.11 -8.08 -7.81
N PHE A 437 -8.55 -7.56 -6.67
CA PHE A 437 -9.13 -8.37 -5.61
C PHE A 437 -10.39 -9.13 -6.06
N ARG A 438 -11.19 -8.55 -6.96
CA ARG A 438 -12.39 -9.18 -7.52
C ARG A 438 -12.08 -10.52 -8.18
N ASP A 439 -10.95 -10.59 -8.89
CA ASP A 439 -10.54 -11.81 -9.57
C ASP A 439 -10.05 -12.87 -8.57
N ILE A 440 -9.37 -12.45 -7.49
CA ILE A 440 -8.98 -13.35 -6.39
C ILE A 440 -10.21 -13.90 -5.68
N LEU A 441 -11.21 -13.07 -5.37
CA LEU A 441 -12.47 -13.53 -4.78
C LEU A 441 -13.21 -14.49 -5.69
N ARG A 442 -13.18 -14.25 -7.00
CA ARG A 442 -13.77 -15.17 -7.97
C ARG A 442 -13.05 -16.53 -7.92
N LEU A 443 -11.72 -16.56 -7.94
CA LEU A 443 -10.96 -17.80 -7.77
C LEU A 443 -11.32 -18.50 -6.44
N LEU A 444 -11.32 -17.73 -5.35
CA LEU A 444 -11.62 -18.23 -4.02
C LEU A 444 -13.03 -18.83 -3.95
N SER A 445 -14.01 -18.20 -4.61
CA SER A 445 -15.37 -18.73 -4.70
C SER A 445 -15.41 -20.10 -5.38
N TYR A 446 -14.60 -20.32 -6.43
CA TYR A 446 -14.48 -21.62 -7.09
C TYR A 446 -13.81 -22.65 -6.18
N ILE A 447 -12.74 -22.28 -5.49
CA ILE A 447 -12.02 -23.15 -4.54
C ILE A 447 -12.93 -23.61 -3.40
N ILE A 448 -13.66 -22.68 -2.78
CA ILE A 448 -14.56 -22.97 -1.66
C ILE A 448 -15.73 -23.84 -2.13
N THR A 449 -16.33 -23.50 -3.27
CA THR A 449 -17.45 -24.28 -3.82
C THR A 449 -17.03 -25.56 -4.50
N SER A 450 -15.72 -25.84 -4.58
CA SER A 450 -15.16 -27.02 -5.23
C SER A 450 -15.62 -27.16 -6.68
N LYS A 451 -15.78 -26.02 -7.37
CA LYS A 451 -16.23 -25.96 -8.77
C LYS A 451 -15.03 -25.71 -9.69
N PRO A 452 -14.96 -26.37 -10.85
CA PRO A 452 -13.92 -26.07 -11.83
C PRO A 452 -13.92 -24.57 -12.15
N ALA A 453 -12.76 -23.94 -12.10
CA ALA A 453 -12.63 -22.50 -12.34
C ALA A 453 -12.45 -22.27 -13.85
N PRO A 454 -13.43 -21.66 -14.56
CA PRO A 454 -13.34 -21.42 -15.98
C PRO A 454 -12.44 -20.19 -16.25
N TYR A 455 -11.43 -20.37 -17.10
CA TYR A 455 -10.57 -19.31 -17.62
C TYR A 455 -10.54 -19.38 -19.16
N PRO A 456 -10.16 -18.29 -19.84
CA PRO A 456 -10.34 -18.16 -21.29
C PRO A 456 -9.80 -19.33 -22.11
N ASP A 457 -8.67 -19.90 -21.70
CA ASP A 457 -7.99 -20.97 -22.43
C ASP A 457 -8.04 -22.34 -21.72
N THR A 458 -8.39 -22.38 -20.43
CA THR A 458 -8.31 -23.59 -19.62
C THR A 458 -9.36 -23.62 -18.52
N THR A 459 -9.76 -24.82 -18.11
CA THR A 459 -10.56 -25.01 -16.89
C THR A 459 -9.69 -25.67 -15.84
N PHE A 460 -9.58 -25.05 -14.67
CA PHE A 460 -8.77 -25.60 -13.59
C PHE A 460 -9.63 -26.39 -12.59
N PRO A 461 -9.28 -27.66 -12.32
CA PRO A 461 -10.08 -28.52 -11.44
C PRO A 461 -9.80 -28.19 -9.97
N THR A 462 -10.67 -27.39 -9.33
CA THR A 462 -10.56 -27.07 -7.90
C THR A 462 -11.23 -28.12 -7.01
N GLU A 463 -12.01 -29.03 -7.58
CA GLU A 463 -12.77 -30.05 -6.86
C GLU A 463 -11.86 -31.02 -6.10
N ARG A 464 -10.69 -31.33 -6.65
CA ARG A 464 -9.70 -32.25 -6.08
C ARG A 464 -8.55 -31.51 -5.40
N THR A 465 -7.62 -32.25 -4.80
CA THR A 465 -6.37 -31.68 -4.29
C THR A 465 -5.56 -31.11 -5.45
N PHE A 466 -5.04 -29.90 -5.27
CA PHE A 466 -4.17 -29.21 -6.21
C PHE A 466 -3.04 -28.51 -5.46
N ALA A 467 -1.98 -28.15 -6.18
CA ALA A 467 -0.87 -27.38 -5.64
C ALA A 467 -0.90 -25.96 -6.19
N VAL A 468 -0.47 -25.00 -5.38
CA VAL A 468 -0.23 -23.62 -5.80
C VAL A 468 1.26 -23.34 -5.72
N MET A 469 1.82 -22.82 -6.80
CA MET A 469 3.22 -22.45 -6.91
C MET A 469 3.30 -21.04 -7.48
N ASP A 470 3.63 -20.10 -6.62
CA ASP A 470 3.53 -18.67 -6.86
C ASP A 470 4.56 -17.89 -6.04
N ASP A 471 4.60 -16.57 -6.18
CA ASP A 471 5.38 -15.73 -5.27
C ASP A 471 4.83 -15.79 -3.83
N THR A 472 5.74 -15.64 -2.87
CA THR A 472 5.46 -15.81 -1.44
C THR A 472 4.36 -14.88 -0.93
N VAL A 473 4.31 -13.64 -1.42
CA VAL A 473 3.30 -12.65 -1.01
C VAL A 473 1.91 -13.12 -1.42
N ASN A 474 1.77 -13.54 -2.68
CA ASN A 474 0.52 -14.03 -3.22
C ASN A 474 0.08 -15.38 -2.64
N ILE A 475 1.01 -16.29 -2.36
CA ILE A 475 0.71 -17.56 -1.66
C ILE A 475 0.21 -17.26 -0.26
N LYS A 476 0.93 -16.46 0.53
CA LYS A 476 0.57 -16.15 1.92
C LYS A 476 -0.83 -15.54 1.99
N PHE A 477 -1.10 -14.56 1.14
CA PHE A 477 -2.41 -13.92 1.05
C PHE A 477 -3.52 -14.92 0.68
N LEU A 478 -3.33 -15.74 -0.35
CA LEU A 478 -4.31 -16.74 -0.77
C LEU A 478 -4.54 -17.82 0.29
N THR A 479 -3.46 -18.30 0.93
CA THR A 479 -3.50 -19.28 2.02
C THR A 479 -4.35 -18.77 3.18
N GLU A 480 -4.12 -17.54 3.63
CA GLU A 480 -4.90 -16.95 4.72
C GLU A 480 -6.37 -16.77 4.34
N LEU A 481 -6.66 -16.34 3.11
CA LEU A 481 -8.04 -16.27 2.62
C LEU A 481 -8.73 -17.66 2.62
N ILE A 482 -8.06 -18.71 2.12
CA ILE A 482 -8.63 -20.06 2.12
C ILE A 482 -8.85 -20.55 3.55
N LYS A 483 -7.90 -20.32 4.47
CA LYS A 483 -8.04 -20.67 5.90
C LYS A 483 -9.24 -19.97 6.54
N ILE A 484 -9.44 -18.67 6.27
CA ILE A 484 -10.53 -17.86 6.85
C ILE A 484 -11.91 -18.29 6.34
N TYR A 485 -12.04 -18.51 5.04
CA TYR A 485 -13.30 -18.99 4.47
C TYR A 485 -13.58 -20.45 4.81
N GLY A 486 -12.53 -21.22 5.09
CA GLY A 486 -12.62 -22.64 5.41
C GLY A 486 -12.99 -23.50 4.20
N GLY A 487 -13.43 -24.73 4.47
CA GLY A 487 -13.85 -25.68 3.43
C GLY A 487 -12.70 -26.41 2.71
N ARG A 488 -11.47 -25.91 2.81
CA ARG A 488 -10.26 -26.58 2.32
C ARG A 488 -9.18 -26.61 3.39
N LEU A 489 -8.46 -27.73 3.46
CA LEU A 489 -7.24 -27.86 4.24
C LEU A 489 -6.08 -27.32 3.40
N VAL A 490 -5.38 -26.32 3.92
CA VAL A 490 -4.15 -25.80 3.32
C VAL A 490 -2.96 -26.42 4.04
N ILE A 491 -2.02 -26.96 3.28
CA ILE A 491 -0.77 -27.51 3.80
C ILE A 491 0.36 -26.76 3.09
N ASP A 492 1.11 -26.00 3.86
CA ASP A 492 2.24 -25.24 3.33
C ASP A 492 3.36 -26.21 2.91
N GLY A 493 3.95 -25.95 1.75
CA GLY A 493 5.13 -26.67 1.28
C GLY A 493 6.32 -26.40 2.20
N LYS A 494 7.33 -27.28 2.17
CA LYS A 494 8.61 -26.97 2.83
C LYS A 494 9.41 -26.02 1.94
N ASP A 495 9.73 -24.84 2.46
CA ASP A 495 10.46 -23.79 1.73
C ASP A 495 11.85 -24.25 1.25
N ASP A 496 12.51 -25.11 2.04
CA ASP A 496 13.90 -25.56 1.80
C ASP A 496 14.13 -26.29 0.47
N ASN A 497 13.08 -26.75 -0.21
CA ASN A 497 13.17 -27.60 -1.40
C ASN A 497 12.75 -26.92 -2.71
N ASN A 498 12.52 -25.60 -2.70
CA ASN A 498 12.19 -24.85 -3.91
C ASN A 498 13.43 -24.14 -4.50
N PRO A 499 13.92 -24.54 -5.69
CA PRO A 499 15.08 -23.90 -6.33
C PRO A 499 14.76 -22.53 -6.94
N PHE A 500 13.48 -22.16 -7.03
CA PHE A 500 13.05 -20.91 -7.67
C PHE A 500 12.98 -19.80 -6.63
N ASN A 501 14.06 -19.03 -6.55
CA ASN A 501 14.10 -17.77 -5.82
C ASN A 501 14.08 -16.61 -6.81
N PHE A 502 13.19 -15.66 -6.56
CA PHE A 502 13.16 -14.40 -7.28
C PHE A 502 13.71 -13.32 -6.35
N ILE A 503 14.82 -12.71 -6.74
CA ILE A 503 15.44 -11.62 -6.00
C ILE A 503 15.12 -10.34 -6.75
N THR A 504 14.28 -9.51 -6.15
CA THR A 504 14.11 -8.11 -6.57
C THR A 504 15.24 -7.29 -5.98
N ILE A 505 15.92 -6.54 -6.84
CA ILE A 505 16.93 -5.57 -6.43
C ILE A 505 16.27 -4.20 -6.57
N ASP A 506 15.96 -3.59 -5.44
CA ASP A 506 15.52 -2.20 -5.40
C ASP A 506 16.75 -1.30 -5.25
N THR A 507 16.88 -0.32 -6.14
CA THR A 507 17.97 0.65 -6.09
C THR A 507 17.46 1.95 -5.49
N GLY A 508 17.94 2.30 -4.30
CA GLY A 508 17.73 3.60 -3.66
C GLY A 508 18.91 4.54 -3.88
N TYR A 509 18.65 5.85 -4.00
CA TYR A 509 19.71 6.85 -4.01
C TYR A 509 20.11 7.20 -2.57
N SER A 510 21.40 7.03 -2.23
CA SER A 510 21.92 7.50 -0.94
C SER A 510 21.87 9.03 -0.87
N ASN A 511 21.41 9.57 0.25
CA ASN A 511 21.47 11.00 0.56
C ASN A 511 22.02 11.21 1.98
N PHE A 512 22.17 12.46 2.42
CA PHE A 512 22.73 12.76 3.74
C PHE A 512 21.90 12.22 4.93
N LEU A 513 20.62 11.90 4.71
CA LEU A 513 19.72 11.27 5.69
C LEU A 513 19.75 9.75 5.64
N SER A 514 20.26 9.13 4.57
CA SER A 514 20.33 7.66 4.46
C SER A 514 21.00 6.99 5.66
N PRO A 515 22.12 7.50 6.23
CA PRO A 515 22.70 6.91 7.44
C PRO A 515 21.76 7.01 8.66
N VAL A 516 20.99 8.09 8.78
CA VAL A 516 20.04 8.31 9.88
C VAL A 516 18.86 7.34 9.76
N PHE A 517 18.29 7.22 8.55
CA PHE A 517 17.20 6.28 8.30
C PHE A 517 17.66 4.85 8.43
N GLN A 518 18.80 4.47 7.86
CA GLN A 518 19.36 3.13 7.98
C GLN A 518 19.59 2.75 9.44
N LYS A 519 20.17 3.65 10.25
CA LYS A 519 20.36 3.42 11.69
C LYS A 519 19.02 3.24 12.41
N THR A 520 18.05 4.10 12.12
CA THR A 520 16.72 4.05 12.76
C THR A 520 15.97 2.78 12.38
N LEU A 521 15.94 2.42 11.10
CA LEU A 521 15.31 1.20 10.61
C LEU A 521 16.01 -0.05 11.14
N SER A 522 17.35 -0.06 11.20
CA SER A 522 18.10 -1.16 11.82
C SER A 522 17.74 -1.31 13.32
N HIS A 523 17.51 -0.21 14.03
CA HIS A 523 17.03 -0.28 15.41
C HIS A 523 15.60 -0.81 15.50
N LEU A 524 14.68 -0.40 14.61
CA LEU A 524 13.32 -0.94 14.56
C LEU A 524 13.29 -2.43 14.23
N GLU A 525 14.13 -2.86 13.29
CA GLU A 525 14.32 -4.26 12.94
C GLU A 525 14.90 -5.06 14.12
N ALA A 526 15.95 -4.56 14.78
CA ALA A 526 16.53 -5.19 15.97
C ALA A 526 15.55 -5.27 17.16
N MET A 527 14.55 -4.38 17.21
CA MET A 527 13.45 -4.44 18.19
C MET A 527 12.33 -5.41 17.80
N GLY A 528 12.41 -6.06 16.63
CA GLY A 528 11.36 -6.92 16.10
C GLY A 528 10.11 -6.17 15.62
N LEU A 529 10.18 -4.83 15.50
CA LEU A 529 9.04 -4.03 15.05
C LEU A 529 8.79 -4.20 13.55
N ALA A 530 9.83 -4.43 12.75
CA ALA A 530 9.71 -4.70 11.33
C ALA A 530 8.81 -5.91 11.04
N GLU A 531 9.10 -7.05 11.66
CA GLU A 531 8.30 -8.29 11.52
C GLU A 531 6.86 -8.09 11.98
N ARG A 532 6.68 -7.39 13.10
CA ARG A 532 5.34 -7.06 13.62
C ARG A 532 4.58 -6.14 12.68
N TRP A 533 5.25 -5.19 12.05
CA TRP A 533 4.65 -4.27 11.09
C TRP A 533 4.20 -5.00 9.83
N ALA A 534 5.05 -5.85 9.25
CA ALA A 534 4.70 -6.70 8.12
C ALA A 534 3.50 -7.61 8.43
N SER A 535 3.48 -8.22 9.62
CA SER A 535 2.34 -9.03 10.08
C SER A 535 1.04 -8.22 10.21
N LEU A 536 1.12 -6.97 10.70
CA LEU A 536 -0.02 -6.07 10.80
C LEU A 536 -0.51 -5.62 9.43
N GLU A 537 0.39 -5.33 8.50
CA GLU A 537 0.06 -4.95 7.12
C GLU A 537 -0.62 -6.09 6.38
N ASP A 538 -0.12 -7.31 6.50
CA ASP A 538 -0.76 -8.51 5.97
C ASP A 538 -2.17 -8.69 6.54
N SER A 539 -2.29 -8.57 7.88
CA SER A 539 -3.57 -8.69 8.58
C SER A 539 -4.55 -7.60 8.15
N LYS A 540 -4.09 -6.35 8.01
CA LYS A 540 -4.89 -5.21 7.55
C LYS A 540 -5.35 -5.44 6.12
N THR A 541 -4.46 -5.87 5.24
CA THR A 541 -4.79 -6.19 3.85
C THR A 541 -5.87 -7.26 3.82
N ILE A 542 -5.69 -8.39 4.50
CA ILE A 542 -6.70 -9.45 4.58
C ILE A 542 -8.03 -8.92 5.13
N ALA A 543 -8.01 -8.10 6.19
CA ALA A 543 -9.21 -7.59 6.83
C ALA A 543 -9.99 -6.60 5.95
N MET A 544 -9.30 -5.65 5.30
CA MET A 544 -9.90 -4.73 4.32
C MET A 544 -10.54 -5.50 3.17
N GLN A 545 -9.88 -6.56 2.72
CA GLN A 545 -10.38 -7.40 1.64
C GLN A 545 -11.64 -8.17 2.06
N LEU A 546 -11.66 -8.74 3.27
CA LEU A 546 -12.84 -9.39 3.81
C LEU A 546 -14.02 -8.41 4.00
N TYR A 547 -13.73 -7.17 4.38
CA TYR A 547 -14.71 -6.09 4.41
C TYR A 547 -15.35 -5.85 3.05
N HIS A 548 -14.55 -5.65 1.99
CA HIS A 548 -15.06 -5.44 0.65
C HIS A 548 -15.84 -6.63 0.10
N SER A 549 -15.48 -7.86 0.48
CA SER A 549 -16.22 -9.07 0.12
C SER A 549 -17.58 -9.22 0.82
N LYS A 550 -17.94 -8.29 1.72
CA LYS A 550 -19.14 -8.35 2.57
C LYS A 550 -19.22 -9.64 3.39
N ASN A 551 -18.08 -10.20 3.80
CA ASN A 551 -18.06 -11.40 4.62
C ASN A 551 -18.79 -11.13 5.95
N PRO A 552 -19.87 -11.87 6.28
CA PRO A 552 -20.71 -11.57 7.44
C PRO A 552 -19.96 -11.67 8.77
N ARG A 553 -18.90 -12.49 8.86
CA ARG A 553 -18.07 -12.58 10.08
C ARG A 553 -17.24 -11.33 10.34
N TYR A 554 -16.81 -10.66 9.29
CA TYR A 554 -15.95 -9.48 9.38
C TYR A 554 -16.73 -8.17 9.31
N ARG A 555 -17.98 -8.22 8.88
CA ARG A 555 -18.87 -7.05 8.87
C ARG A 555 -18.92 -6.35 10.23
N TRP A 556 -18.90 -7.09 11.35
CA TRP A 556 -18.96 -6.49 12.68
C TRP A 556 -17.72 -5.68 13.07
N TYR A 557 -16.53 -6.13 12.66
CA TYR A 557 -15.27 -5.44 12.94
C TYR A 557 -15.21 -4.06 12.28
N PHE A 558 -15.89 -3.90 11.15
CA PHE A 558 -15.92 -2.65 10.39
C PHE A 558 -17.26 -1.91 10.45
N SER A 559 -18.35 -2.53 10.93
CA SER A 559 -19.64 -1.84 11.09
C SER A 559 -19.66 -0.85 12.25
N SER A 560 -18.64 -0.88 13.12
CA SER A 560 -18.48 0.14 14.17
C SER A 560 -17.91 1.47 13.62
N TYR A 561 -17.47 1.48 12.35
CA TYR A 561 -17.13 2.67 11.57
C TYR A 561 -18.38 3.30 10.92
N ASP A 562 -19.44 3.51 11.71
CA ASP A 562 -20.59 4.29 11.25
C ASP A 562 -20.15 5.75 11.04
N GLU A 563 -20.47 6.31 9.86
CA GLU A 563 -20.01 7.59 9.28
C GLU A 563 -20.25 8.86 10.13
N HIS A 564 -20.78 8.73 11.35
CA HIS A 564 -21.21 9.85 12.20
C HIS A 564 -20.25 10.13 13.38
N LYS A 565 -19.16 9.37 13.51
CA LYS A 565 -18.14 9.64 14.53
C LYS A 565 -16.82 10.02 13.86
N ILE A 566 -16.42 11.28 14.08
CA ILE A 566 -15.13 11.93 13.85
C ILE A 566 -14.15 11.10 12.99
N PRO A 567 -13.80 11.55 11.77
CA PRO A 567 -12.83 10.84 10.95
C PRO A 567 -11.49 10.82 11.69
N ILE A 568 -11.18 9.68 12.29
CA ILE A 568 -9.81 9.36 12.63
C ILE A 568 -9.17 9.10 11.27
N GLN A 569 -8.37 10.05 10.79
CA GLN A 569 -7.45 9.82 9.69
C GLN A 569 -6.50 8.70 10.14
N GLU A 570 -6.84 7.45 9.83
CA GLU A 570 -5.86 6.39 9.94
C GLU A 570 -4.77 6.67 8.92
N GLU A 571 -3.60 7.07 9.39
CA GLU A 571 -2.41 7.10 8.56
C GLU A 571 -2.23 5.71 7.95
N ILE A 572 -2.22 5.65 6.62
CA ILE A 572 -1.99 4.41 5.89
C ILE A 572 -0.59 3.95 6.28
N PRO A 573 -0.42 2.78 6.93
CA PRO A 573 0.90 2.30 7.29
C PRO A 573 1.70 2.15 6.00
N ILE A 574 2.83 2.83 5.93
CA ILE A 574 3.78 2.71 4.83
C ILE A 574 4.46 1.34 5.00
N PRO A 575 4.60 0.53 3.93
CA PRO A 575 5.28 -0.75 4.02
C PRO A 575 6.71 -0.57 4.53
N PHE A 576 7.16 -1.41 5.46
CA PHE A 576 8.48 -1.27 6.07
C PHE A 576 9.59 -1.42 5.02
N GLU A 577 9.39 -2.28 4.02
CA GLU A 577 10.25 -2.48 2.85
C GLU A 577 10.31 -1.23 1.96
N SER A 578 9.22 -0.45 1.89
CA SER A 578 9.20 0.84 1.17
C SER A 578 9.98 1.91 1.95
N MET A 579 9.98 1.87 3.28
CA MET A 579 10.82 2.74 4.11
C MET A 579 12.29 2.34 4.02
N LEU A 580 12.59 1.04 4.01
CA LEU A 580 13.92 0.46 3.80
C LEU A 580 14.49 0.82 2.44
N SER A 581 13.74 0.62 1.35
CA SER A 581 14.20 0.96 -0.01
C SER A 581 14.42 2.47 -0.20
N ALA A 582 13.61 3.31 0.46
CA ALA A 582 13.82 4.76 0.51
C ALA A 582 15.07 5.17 1.32
N ALA A 583 15.48 4.36 2.30
CA ALA A 583 16.59 4.64 3.20
C ALA A 583 17.92 4.01 2.75
N SER A 584 17.88 2.84 2.12
CA SER A 584 19.04 2.07 1.70
C SER A 584 19.58 2.59 0.37
N GLY A 585 20.54 3.49 0.44
CA GLY A 585 21.50 3.67 -0.63
C GLY A 585 22.66 2.71 -0.42
N ALA A 586 22.76 1.64 -1.22
CA ALA A 586 23.92 0.76 -1.20
C ALA A 586 24.48 0.53 -2.61
N GLN A 587 25.80 0.74 -2.70
CA GLN A 587 26.69 0.23 -3.72
C GLN A 587 26.68 -1.30 -3.60
N ILE A 588 26.14 -2.01 -4.58
CA ILE A 588 26.13 -3.48 -4.55
C ILE A 588 27.41 -3.99 -5.22
N SER A 589 28.32 -4.54 -4.40
CA SER A 589 29.26 -5.58 -4.83
C SER A 589 28.57 -6.93 -4.63
N ILE A 590 28.13 -7.56 -5.73
CA ILE A 590 27.50 -8.89 -5.67
C ILE A 590 28.61 -9.93 -5.47
N PHE A 591 28.68 -10.52 -4.27
CA PHE A 591 29.34 -11.83 -4.09
C PHE A 591 28.27 -12.91 -4.20
N VAL A 592 28.19 -13.55 -5.37
CA VAL A 592 27.45 -14.81 -5.52
C VAL A 592 28.34 -15.90 -4.94
N SER A 593 28.10 -16.28 -3.68
CA SER A 593 28.65 -17.53 -3.14
C SER A 593 27.76 -18.67 -3.63
N MET A 594 28.17 -19.35 -4.70
CA MET A 594 27.70 -20.69 -4.97
C MET A 594 28.53 -21.63 -4.11
N GLU A 595 27.93 -22.19 -3.06
CA GLU A 595 28.48 -23.34 -2.36
C GLU A 595 28.36 -24.54 -3.31
N ILE A 596 29.40 -24.74 -4.10
CA ILE A 596 29.60 -25.98 -4.85
C ILE A 596 30.11 -26.97 -3.81
N ASP A 597 29.26 -27.93 -3.43
CA ASP A 597 29.66 -29.08 -2.63
C ASP A 597 30.60 -29.95 -3.47
N GLU A 598 31.89 -29.59 -3.44
CA GLU A 598 32.95 -30.18 -4.23
C GLU A 598 33.47 -31.45 -3.53
N GLN A 599 32.62 -32.46 -3.41
CA GLN A 599 33.12 -33.82 -3.23
C GLN A 599 33.42 -34.44 -4.59
N ARG A 600 34.70 -34.42 -5.00
CA ARG A 600 35.31 -35.49 -5.79
C ARG A 600 36.85 -35.44 -5.79
N HIS A 601 37.45 -36.53 -5.30
CA HIS A 601 38.76 -36.99 -5.73
C HIS A 601 38.81 -37.12 -7.25
N PHE A 602 39.79 -36.50 -7.92
CA PHE A 602 40.40 -36.99 -9.16
C PHE A 602 41.84 -36.42 -9.31
N PRO A 603 42.77 -37.15 -9.98
CA PRO A 603 44.07 -36.62 -10.36
C PRO A 603 44.05 -35.96 -11.76
N ASP A 604 44.92 -34.97 -11.92
CA ASP A 604 45.25 -34.13 -13.10
C ASP A 604 45.44 -34.90 -14.45
N PRO A 605 45.18 -34.29 -15.64
CA PRO A 605 46.05 -33.22 -16.24
C PRO A 605 45.35 -32.26 -17.27
N PRO A 606 46.08 -31.53 -18.16
CA PRO A 606 46.74 -30.21 -18.01
C PRO A 606 46.03 -29.09 -18.84
N PRO A 607 46.50 -27.81 -18.86
CA PRO A 607 45.64 -26.65 -19.00
C PRO A 607 45.35 -26.24 -20.45
N ARG A 608 44.09 -25.85 -20.71
CA ARG A 608 43.73 -24.98 -21.85
C ARG A 608 42.98 -23.75 -21.32
N THR A 609 43.57 -22.61 -21.62
CA THR A 609 43.06 -21.26 -21.46
C THR A 609 41.66 -21.12 -22.06
N SER A 610 40.70 -20.67 -21.24
CA SER A 610 39.38 -20.22 -21.69
C SER A 610 39.15 -18.80 -21.17
N LEU A 611 39.01 -17.88 -22.10
CA LEU A 611 38.71 -16.47 -21.94
C LEU A 611 37.25 -16.33 -21.44
N VAL A 612 37.04 -15.75 -20.26
CA VAL A 612 35.71 -15.30 -19.82
C VAL A 612 35.59 -13.82 -20.17
N VAL A 613 34.76 -13.51 -21.15
CA VAL A 613 34.39 -12.14 -21.51
C VAL A 613 33.26 -11.70 -20.60
N PHE A 614 33.49 -10.71 -19.74
CA PHE A 614 32.44 -9.96 -19.07
C PHE A 614 32.16 -8.71 -19.89
N GLU A 615 30.97 -8.62 -20.49
CA GLU A 615 30.51 -7.41 -21.14
C GLU A 615 29.95 -6.47 -20.07
N VAL A 616 30.81 -5.60 -19.54
CA VAL A 616 30.41 -4.45 -18.72
C VAL A 616 30.19 -3.28 -19.67
N VAL A 617 28.93 -2.95 -19.95
CA VAL A 617 28.60 -1.71 -20.67
C VAL A 617 28.82 -0.54 -19.71
N VAL A 618 30.00 0.07 -19.82
CA VAL A 618 30.36 1.33 -19.14
C VAL A 618 29.82 2.48 -19.97
N LEU A 619 28.82 3.20 -19.44
CA LEU A 619 28.39 4.49 -20.00
C LEU A 619 29.19 5.62 -19.33
N HIS A 620 29.88 6.39 -20.17
CA HIS A 620 30.83 7.45 -19.85
C HIS A 620 30.25 8.56 -18.95
N ILE A 621 31.01 8.89 -17.90
CA ILE A 621 30.87 10.11 -17.11
C ILE A 621 31.61 11.24 -17.83
N HIS A 622 30.93 12.34 -18.14
CA HIS A 622 31.58 13.61 -18.51
C HIS A 622 31.29 14.72 -17.48
N ARG A 623 32.39 15.14 -16.83
CA ARG A 623 32.75 16.47 -16.29
C ARG A 623 31.78 17.23 -15.36
N VAL A 624 32.29 17.45 -14.15
CA VAL A 624 32.09 18.62 -13.28
C VAL A 624 32.82 19.85 -13.85
N PRO A 625 32.31 21.08 -13.60
CA PRO A 625 33.21 22.10 -13.07
C PRO A 625 32.62 22.91 -11.89
N HIS A 626 33.45 23.04 -10.86
CA HIS A 626 33.65 24.16 -9.92
C HIS A 626 32.47 24.91 -9.28
N MET A 627 32.43 24.90 -7.94
CA MET A 627 32.47 26.06 -7.00
C MET A 627 31.97 25.62 -5.61
N LEU A 628 32.33 26.20 -4.47
CA LEU A 628 33.47 26.98 -3.97
C LEU A 628 33.25 26.93 -2.44
N ILE A 629 34.30 26.57 -1.69
CA ILE A 629 34.25 26.41 -0.23
C ILE A 629 34.16 27.79 0.43
N TRP A 630 33.27 27.95 1.41
CA TRP A 630 33.47 28.90 2.50
C TRP A 630 33.53 28.13 3.83
N ALA A 631 34.70 28.24 4.45
CA ALA A 631 34.94 27.84 5.82
C ALA A 631 34.38 28.89 6.78
N ALA A 632 33.80 28.45 7.89
CA ALA A 632 33.73 29.24 9.10
C ALA A 632 34.19 28.37 10.27
N LEU A 633 35.32 28.78 10.82
CA LEU A 633 35.91 28.33 12.08
C LEU A 633 34.92 28.52 13.24
N ALA A 634 34.87 27.53 14.12
CA ALA A 634 34.89 27.77 15.56
C ALA A 634 35.49 26.55 16.26
N ASN A 635 36.76 26.71 16.66
CA ASN A 635 37.33 26.06 17.83
C ASN A 635 36.38 26.28 19.02
N ASP A 636 36.20 25.26 19.86
CA ASP A 636 36.69 25.39 21.23
C ASP A 636 36.84 24.02 21.90
N ASN A 637 37.96 23.91 22.61
CA ASN A 637 38.48 22.76 23.32
C ASN A 637 37.61 22.40 24.55
N THR A 638 37.38 21.11 24.78
CA THR A 638 37.93 20.33 25.92
C THR A 638 37.64 18.85 25.75
#